data_AF-A0A7Y6PT87-F1
#
_entry.id   AF-A0A7Y6PT87-F1
#
_cell.length_a   1.000
_cell.length_b   1.000
_cell.length_c   1.000
_cell.angle_alpha   90.00
_cell.angle_beta   90.00
_cell.angle_gamma   90.00
#
_symmetry.space_group_name_H-M   'P 1'
#
loop_
_entity.id
_entity.type
_entity.pdbx_description
1 polymer ?
#
loop_
_entity_poly.entity_id
_entity_poly.type
_entity_poly.pdbx_seq_one_letter_code
_entity_poly.pdbx_strand_id
1 'polypeptide(L)'
;MGRTKIDRDERSPEPGADRRFERLRRSANQLGWFLAIVGAYFVAGKLALTIAIPPGYAVPVWPAAGIAVVAVLRYGYKAALAVGIASFLVNLHPGNPVGTFVAASIAVGASLHAASARFLIYRFVGYPCSLLRGRDVVWFLLLAGPVTSPIPATWGTATIFFVGLISHHAIAITWVTWWVGDSIGAVIFAPILLAFLGSPVDVWRRRRRTVVPSLLVGFIAVTLLFVRVRTWEEKRYEAEFARRSEVLTEAIQRQAERYVDAGTAVASLYHASEQVRLDELSTFVSSIFERDRGIRGVAWIKRVDAANRSAYEQRTRPSNFIWEISERETKQPAATRPTYYPIDQLVPSSVHQGALGFDLGSEPVRRAAMDRARDTGTIVATPPLGLVRSRQPGLLMLVPVYRSGAATATVAERRANLTGYAAVIIRASDIISTALGGYDRDGLHIRLVDATPMVTSSVLYDDQLETSSRGVSDARSFPVAGRIWRVETALTAKSVEAESAWQSWFVLAGGLSFVSLLGVVLLVLTGNESRLLAAESRYRDLNDRSPDMYATLDAETGVILDCNETAVAALNVDRHELIGRPWTDLYDRASRESADEALEEFRRVGEVHDVELQLARRGRRPLDVSLSVTALRDDAGQIVAGRSAWRDIGSRKLIERDLALRLALGDARRSLDDEVDYGTFVAGRVGTHLDVDRCYFSDIDLKHDTMVVLDDYHPRSSSIVGVTPLDVYGTAALALLRVGRTLVIDDTAADPRTAASYATGYEPHGLRAVLGVPLLREGRWVATLWAAHSEPRKWEPREIVLLQSVAERTWLWIEHARMVRRLRELNQSLEERIAARTRALELALHQQEILLREIHHRVKNNLQVISSLLSLQAGGSDDPALRTALCESRDRIQSLSLVHDQLYRASNAATIEIDQYLRQLVASIESTHHRPTVKIRVEATPCSLPLDQAVSVGLIVNELITNSLKHAFPGDRGGSVVISARVEGTVLRLSVRDDGVGLPAGFDVAKSTGLGMIILDTLSRQIGAKLVIKSDHGASFELLVPHAPPCEPKS
;
A
#
# COMPACT_ATOMS: atom_id res chain seq x y z
N MET A 1 -16.86 58.93 33.09
CA MET A 1 -16.60 59.48 34.44
C MET A 1 -16.00 58.35 35.28
N GLY A 2 -14.81 58.53 35.87
CA GLY A 2 -14.19 57.56 36.80
C GLY A 2 -12.84 56.98 36.33
N ARG A 3 -11.74 57.62 36.75
CA ARG A 3 -10.33 57.28 36.52
C ARG A 3 -9.85 56.08 37.35
N THR A 4 -8.85 55.34 36.85
CA THR A 4 -7.59 54.90 37.52
C THR A 4 -6.87 53.92 36.57
N LYS A 5 -5.55 53.88 36.38
CA LYS A 5 -4.37 54.63 36.83
C LYS A 5 -3.28 54.24 35.81
N ILE A 6 -2.61 55.23 35.23
CA ILE A 6 -1.44 55.01 34.36
C ILE A 6 -0.26 54.71 35.27
N ASP A 7 0.47 53.63 35.01
CA ASP A 7 1.86 53.53 35.42
C ASP A 7 2.72 53.18 34.20
N ARG A 8 3.74 54.02 34.00
CA ARG A 8 4.77 53.88 32.99
C ARG A 8 5.85 52.98 33.58
N ASP A 9 6.23 51.93 32.87
CA ASP A 9 7.63 51.52 32.86
C ASP A 9 7.98 50.82 31.54
N GLU A 10 8.60 51.59 30.65
CA GLU A 10 9.27 51.11 29.45
C GLU A 10 10.62 50.48 29.86
N ARG A 11 10.68 49.15 29.84
CA ARG A 11 11.92 48.42 29.52
C ARG A 11 11.59 47.24 28.64
N SER A 12 11.85 47.40 27.34
CA SER A 12 11.97 46.32 26.38
C SER A 12 13.05 45.32 26.82
N PRO A 13 12.75 44.02 27.03
CA PRO A 13 13.79 43.01 27.22
C PRO A 13 14.35 42.58 25.87
N GLU A 14 15.67 42.51 25.80
CA GLU A 14 16.44 42.11 24.62
C GLU A 14 16.02 40.73 24.06
N PRO A 15 16.04 40.51 22.72
CA PRO A 15 15.60 39.26 22.09
C PRO A 15 16.51 38.03 22.29
N GLY A 16 17.56 38.13 23.13
CA GLY A 16 18.63 37.14 23.25
C GLY A 16 18.44 36.07 24.33
N ALA A 17 17.80 36.41 25.45
CA ALA A 17 17.73 35.55 26.63
C ALA A 17 16.68 34.43 26.53
N ASP A 18 15.51 34.72 25.94
CA ASP A 18 14.40 33.74 25.80
C ASP A 18 14.76 32.57 24.88
N ARG A 19 15.54 32.82 23.83
CA ARG A 19 16.02 31.75 22.92
C ARG A 19 16.95 30.76 23.62
N ARG A 20 17.70 31.20 24.65
CA ARG A 20 18.61 30.34 25.41
C ARG A 20 17.84 29.47 26.41
N PHE A 21 16.84 30.03 27.09
CA PHE A 21 15.95 29.28 27.98
C PHE A 21 15.06 28.29 27.23
N GLU A 22 14.51 28.64 26.07
CA GLU A 22 13.80 27.67 25.22
C GLU A 22 14.71 26.56 24.69
N ARG A 23 15.96 26.89 24.28
CA ARG A 23 16.93 25.86 23.87
C ARG A 23 17.30 24.94 25.01
N LEU A 24 17.50 25.45 26.22
CA LEU A 24 17.79 24.65 27.41
C LEU A 24 16.60 23.75 27.77
N ARG A 25 15.36 24.26 27.74
CA ARG A 25 14.15 23.47 28.01
C ARG A 25 13.89 22.41 26.93
N ARG A 26 14.14 22.72 25.66
CA ARG A 26 14.08 21.72 24.56
C ARG A 26 15.19 20.67 24.69
N SER A 27 16.39 21.06 25.11
CA SER A 27 17.52 20.14 25.30
C SER A 27 17.32 19.23 26.51
N ALA A 28 16.80 19.78 27.63
CA ALA A 28 16.44 18.99 28.82
C ALA A 28 15.32 18.00 28.52
N ASN A 29 14.29 18.42 27.77
CA ASN A 29 13.24 17.51 27.31
C ASN A 29 13.78 16.44 26.35
N GLN A 30 14.75 16.79 25.49
CA GLN A 30 15.41 15.83 24.59
C GLN A 30 16.23 14.78 25.36
N LEU A 31 16.99 15.21 26.35
CA LEU A 31 17.76 14.31 27.21
C LEU A 31 16.84 13.41 28.05
N GLY A 32 15.74 13.96 28.55
CA GLY A 32 14.77 13.22 29.37
C GLY A 32 14.13 12.04 28.63
N TRP A 33 13.60 12.24 27.42
CA TRP A 33 13.04 11.12 26.66
C TRP A 33 14.12 10.16 26.15
N PHE A 34 15.32 10.65 25.87
CA PHE A 34 16.45 9.80 25.45
C PHE A 34 16.83 8.80 26.54
N LEU A 35 17.03 9.27 27.77
CA LEU A 35 17.34 8.42 28.93
C LEU A 35 16.19 7.45 29.25
N ALA A 36 14.94 7.90 29.10
CA ALA A 36 13.77 7.04 29.31
C ALA A 36 13.73 5.86 28.31
N ILE A 37 14.04 6.10 27.02
CA ILE A 37 14.13 5.00 26.03
C ILE A 37 15.25 4.04 26.41
N VAL A 38 16.43 4.55 26.75
CA VAL A 38 17.57 3.70 27.12
C VAL A 38 17.22 2.83 28.32
N GLY A 39 16.67 3.42 29.38
CA GLY A 39 16.25 2.68 30.58
C GLY A 39 15.16 1.65 30.29
N ALA A 40 14.10 2.04 29.59
CA ALA A 40 12.98 1.13 29.28
C ALA A 40 13.42 -0.05 28.40
N TYR A 41 14.19 0.22 27.34
CA TYR A 41 14.73 -0.82 26.47
C TYR A 41 15.69 -1.74 27.25
N PHE A 42 16.57 -1.18 28.08
CA PHE A 42 17.52 -1.97 28.86
C PHE A 42 16.83 -2.92 29.83
N VAL A 43 15.86 -2.43 30.61
CA VAL A 43 15.09 -3.25 31.55
C VAL A 43 14.33 -4.34 30.80
N ALA A 44 13.63 -3.99 29.71
CA ALA A 44 12.89 -4.96 28.91
C ALA A 44 13.81 -6.04 28.29
N GLY A 45 14.97 -5.65 27.77
CA GLY A 45 15.95 -6.57 27.19
C GLY A 45 16.58 -7.50 28.24
N LYS A 46 16.96 -6.97 29.41
CA LYS A 46 17.49 -7.80 30.51
C LYS A 46 16.44 -8.79 31.04
N LEU A 47 15.19 -8.36 31.18
CA LEU A 47 14.10 -9.23 31.63
C LEU A 47 13.75 -10.29 30.57
N ALA A 48 13.90 -9.97 29.28
CA ALA A 48 13.73 -10.94 28.21
C ALA A 48 14.83 -12.03 28.26
N LEU A 49 16.09 -11.63 28.47
CA LEU A 49 17.22 -12.56 28.55
C LEU A 49 17.11 -13.58 29.70
N THR A 50 16.38 -13.31 30.78
CA THR A 50 16.15 -14.31 31.84
C THR A 50 15.22 -15.46 31.40
N ILE A 51 14.47 -15.27 30.30
CA ILE A 51 13.52 -16.25 29.74
C ILE A 51 14.14 -16.99 28.53
N ALA A 52 15.39 -16.68 28.17
CA ALA A 52 16.09 -17.28 27.02
C ALA A 52 16.12 -18.82 27.07
N ILE A 53 16.05 -19.44 25.88
CA ILE A 53 16.14 -20.89 25.71
C ILE A 53 17.58 -21.22 25.28
N PRO A 54 18.36 -22.01 26.05
CA PRO A 54 19.68 -22.47 25.60
C PRO A 54 19.55 -23.61 24.55
N PRO A 55 20.51 -23.80 23.62
CA PRO A 55 21.84 -23.20 23.53
C PRO A 55 21.83 -22.05 22.52
N GLY A 56 21.73 -20.82 23.00
CA GLY A 56 21.76 -19.66 22.11
C GLY A 56 21.20 -18.42 22.78
N TYR A 57 21.71 -17.27 22.38
CA TYR A 57 21.34 -15.93 22.82
C TYR A 57 19.90 -15.52 22.43
N ALA A 58 19.01 -16.48 22.24
CA ALA A 58 17.81 -16.35 21.46
C ALA A 58 16.60 -16.37 22.39
N VAL A 59 16.01 -15.19 22.61
CA VAL A 59 14.81 -15.05 23.44
C VAL A 59 13.58 -15.15 22.53
N PRO A 60 12.62 -16.03 22.86
CA PRO A 60 11.45 -16.21 22.00
C PRO A 60 10.49 -15.02 21.94
N VAL A 61 10.63 -14.03 22.84
CA VAL A 61 9.97 -12.71 22.75
C VAL A 61 10.96 -11.63 23.14
N TRP A 62 11.08 -10.59 22.32
CA TRP A 62 11.94 -9.43 22.59
C TRP A 62 11.10 -8.14 22.73
N PRO A 63 10.52 -7.85 23.91
CA PRO A 63 9.66 -6.67 24.13
C PRO A 63 10.34 -5.33 23.76
N ALA A 64 11.66 -5.30 23.87
CA ALA A 64 12.47 -4.13 23.55
C ALA A 64 12.37 -3.73 22.06
N ALA A 65 12.06 -4.66 21.15
CA ALA A 65 11.76 -4.34 19.75
C ALA A 65 10.54 -3.41 19.61
N GLY A 66 9.44 -3.70 20.33
CA GLY A 66 8.26 -2.83 20.34
C GLY A 66 8.53 -1.45 20.94
N ILE A 67 9.36 -1.38 21.98
CA ILE A 67 9.85 -0.12 22.55
C ILE A 67 10.60 0.69 21.50
N ALA A 68 11.53 0.06 20.80
CA ALA A 68 12.34 0.72 19.79
C ALA A 68 11.48 1.29 18.64
N VAL A 69 10.54 0.51 18.11
CA VAL A 69 9.65 0.96 17.04
C VAL A 69 8.84 2.18 17.46
N VAL A 70 8.17 2.14 18.62
CA VAL A 70 7.33 3.27 19.08
C VAL A 70 8.15 4.49 19.45
N ALA A 71 9.32 4.29 20.07
CA ALA A 71 10.25 5.36 20.40
C ALA A 71 10.69 6.13 19.14
N VAL A 72 11.10 5.42 18.09
CA VAL A 72 11.54 6.03 16.83
C VAL A 72 10.37 6.63 16.05
N LEU A 73 9.17 6.03 16.10
CA LEU A 73 7.96 6.63 15.54
C LEU A 73 7.58 7.96 16.20
N ARG A 74 7.72 8.07 17.53
CA ARG A 74 7.35 9.27 18.29
C ARG A 74 8.40 10.36 18.26
N TYR A 75 9.67 10.03 18.48
CA TYR A 75 10.74 11.00 18.68
C TYR A 75 11.68 11.16 17.46
N GLY A 76 11.41 10.44 16.37
CA GLY A 76 12.15 10.52 15.13
C GLY A 76 13.44 9.68 15.11
N TYR A 77 14.21 9.79 14.04
CA TYR A 77 15.43 8.99 13.83
C TYR A 77 16.49 9.18 14.92
N LYS A 78 16.48 10.30 15.67
CA LYS A 78 17.39 10.50 16.82
C LYS A 78 17.19 9.45 17.92
N ALA A 79 15.98 8.92 18.08
CA ALA A 79 15.72 7.84 19.03
C ALA A 79 16.36 6.51 18.62
N ALA A 80 16.73 6.32 17.34
CA ALA A 80 17.42 5.11 16.91
C ALA A 80 18.82 5.00 17.55
N LEU A 81 19.46 6.15 17.85
CA LEU A 81 20.71 6.19 18.62
C LEU A 81 20.50 5.72 20.06
N ALA A 82 19.42 6.17 20.71
CA ALA A 82 19.07 5.71 22.07
C ALA A 82 18.85 4.19 22.10
N VAL A 83 18.13 3.65 21.10
CA VAL A 83 17.92 2.20 20.94
C VAL A 83 19.26 1.47 20.77
N GLY A 84 20.16 1.98 19.95
CA GLY A 84 21.49 1.39 19.73
C GLY A 84 22.30 1.33 21.02
N ILE A 85 22.40 2.45 21.76
CA ILE A 85 23.09 2.48 23.05
C ILE A 85 22.46 1.49 24.04
N ALA A 86 21.14 1.45 24.12
CA ALA A 86 20.44 0.52 25.01
C ALA A 86 20.73 -0.94 24.64
N SER A 87 20.66 -1.29 23.35
CA SER A 87 20.95 -2.63 22.85
C SER A 87 22.41 -3.03 23.09
N PHE A 88 23.36 -2.10 22.95
CA PHE A 88 24.76 -2.32 23.29
C PHE A 88 24.91 -2.66 24.78
N LEU A 89 24.31 -1.87 25.67
CA LEU A 89 24.37 -2.09 27.13
C LEU A 89 23.72 -3.41 27.55
N VAL A 90 22.63 -3.81 26.90
CA VAL A 90 21.96 -5.10 27.18
C VAL A 90 22.89 -6.28 26.88
N ASN A 91 23.63 -6.21 25.76
CA ASN A 91 24.47 -7.30 25.25
C ASN A 91 25.94 -7.20 25.66
N LEU A 92 26.34 -6.14 26.37
CA LEU A 92 27.72 -5.91 26.77
C LEU A 92 28.20 -6.98 27.76
N HIS A 93 29.34 -7.60 27.44
CA HIS A 93 30.05 -8.54 28.31
C HIS A 93 31.43 -7.94 28.66
N PRO A 94 31.55 -7.26 29.83
CA PRO A 94 32.79 -6.62 30.24
C PRO A 94 33.96 -7.62 30.28
N GLY A 95 35.12 -7.22 29.75
CA GLY A 95 36.32 -8.06 29.74
C GLY A 95 36.45 -9.04 28.57
N ASN A 96 35.45 -9.16 27.69
CA ASN A 96 35.52 -9.97 26.48
C ASN A 96 35.52 -9.07 25.22
N PRO A 97 36.65 -8.89 24.51
CA PRO A 97 36.73 -8.03 23.33
C PRO A 97 35.84 -8.52 22.18
N VAL A 98 35.75 -9.84 21.99
CA VAL A 98 34.88 -10.46 20.99
C VAL A 98 33.41 -10.22 21.36
N GLY A 99 33.05 -10.43 22.63
CA GLY A 99 31.70 -10.15 23.13
C GLY A 99 31.31 -8.66 23.01
N THR A 100 32.26 -7.76 23.22
CA THR A 100 32.06 -6.31 23.05
C THR A 100 31.81 -5.94 21.58
N PHE A 101 32.56 -6.53 20.65
CA PHE A 101 32.33 -6.36 19.21
C PHE A 101 30.96 -6.87 18.77
N VAL A 102 30.58 -8.07 19.23
CA VAL A 102 29.26 -8.65 18.95
C VAL A 102 28.14 -7.73 19.47
N ALA A 103 28.25 -7.24 20.71
CA ALA A 103 27.28 -6.31 21.29
C ALA A 103 27.13 -5.02 20.47
N ALA A 104 28.25 -4.46 19.97
CA ALA A 104 28.24 -3.27 19.11
C ALA A 104 27.56 -3.54 17.76
N SER A 105 27.82 -4.69 17.15
CA SER A 105 27.17 -5.06 15.88
C SER A 105 25.66 -5.27 16.04
N ILE A 106 25.23 -5.96 17.11
CA ILE A 106 23.80 -6.17 17.41
C ILE A 106 23.08 -4.83 17.63
N ALA A 107 23.74 -3.87 18.29
CA ALA A 107 23.22 -2.52 18.48
C ALA A 107 22.93 -1.81 17.14
N VAL A 108 23.81 -1.96 16.15
CA VAL A 108 23.57 -1.42 14.80
C VAL A 108 22.32 -2.05 14.17
N GLY A 109 22.18 -3.37 14.26
CA GLY A 109 21.00 -4.09 13.78
C GLY A 109 19.70 -3.59 14.43
N ALA A 110 19.69 -3.39 15.75
CA ALA A 110 18.53 -2.87 16.48
C ALA A 110 18.18 -1.43 16.10
N SER A 111 19.18 -0.56 15.87
CA SER A 111 18.96 0.81 15.38
C SER A 111 18.38 0.82 13.96
N LEU A 112 18.92 -0.01 13.06
CA LEU A 112 18.44 -0.15 11.68
C LEU A 112 17.01 -0.70 11.63
N HIS A 113 16.68 -1.66 12.49
CA HIS A 113 15.33 -2.18 12.67
C HIS A 113 14.34 -1.04 12.94
N ALA A 114 14.58 -0.26 13.99
CA ALA A 114 13.68 0.79 14.44
C ALA A 114 13.57 1.94 13.42
N ALA A 115 14.67 2.31 12.77
CA ALA A 115 14.68 3.30 11.70
C ALA A 115 13.88 2.84 10.47
N SER A 116 14.04 1.58 10.07
CA SER A 116 13.33 0.99 8.93
C SER A 116 11.83 0.86 9.20
N ALA A 117 11.45 0.44 10.41
CA ALA A 117 10.05 0.40 10.84
C ALA A 117 9.39 1.78 10.75
N ARG A 118 10.07 2.85 11.22
CA ARG A 118 9.57 4.21 11.05
C ARG A 118 9.37 4.58 9.58
N PHE A 119 10.38 4.34 8.73
CA PHE A 119 10.32 4.68 7.31
C PHE A 119 9.12 4.03 6.62
N LEU A 120 8.96 2.70 6.80
CA LEU A 120 7.87 1.96 6.17
C LEU A 120 6.50 2.33 6.73
N ILE A 121 6.36 2.47 8.06
CA ILE A 121 5.08 2.87 8.68
C ILE A 121 4.66 4.27 8.21
N TYR A 122 5.59 5.23 8.12
CA TYR A 122 5.29 6.55 7.55
C TYR A 122 4.85 6.46 6.09
N ARG A 123 5.45 5.57 5.30
CA ARG A 123 5.20 5.44 3.87
C ARG A 123 3.88 4.74 3.52
N PHE A 124 3.45 3.78 4.34
CA PHE A 124 2.30 2.92 4.04
C PHE A 124 1.10 3.10 4.97
N VAL A 125 1.30 3.56 6.22
CA VAL A 125 0.23 3.81 7.20
C VAL A 125 0.02 5.30 7.44
N GLY A 126 1.13 6.07 7.48
CA GLY A 126 1.12 7.50 7.76
C GLY A 126 1.17 7.80 9.27
N TYR A 127 1.58 9.03 9.62
CA TYR A 127 1.61 9.53 11.01
C TYR A 127 0.92 10.90 11.09
N PRO A 128 0.10 11.18 12.12
CA PRO A 128 -0.14 10.40 13.35
C PRO A 128 -0.91 9.08 13.14
N CYS A 129 -0.38 7.98 13.70
CA CYS A 129 -0.95 6.63 13.58
C CYS A 129 -2.20 6.49 14.48
N SER A 130 -3.37 6.89 13.97
CA SER A 130 -4.65 6.70 14.67
C SER A 130 -5.16 5.26 14.61
N LEU A 131 -4.74 4.48 13.59
CA LEU A 131 -5.14 3.08 13.35
C LEU A 131 -6.67 2.88 13.43
N LEU A 132 -7.44 3.77 12.82
CA LEU A 132 -8.91 3.71 12.83
C LEU A 132 -9.47 2.72 11.79
N ARG A 133 -8.71 2.42 10.74
CA ARG A 133 -9.10 1.46 9.70
C ARG A 133 -8.44 0.11 9.97
N GLY A 134 -9.17 -0.98 9.75
CA GLY A 134 -8.60 -2.33 9.94
C GLY A 134 -7.39 -2.61 9.06
N ARG A 135 -7.37 -2.09 7.83
CA ARG A 135 -6.20 -2.13 6.95
C ARG A 135 -4.96 -1.50 7.61
N ASP A 136 -5.11 -0.35 8.24
CA ASP A 136 -3.99 0.39 8.84
C ASP A 136 -3.44 -0.36 10.06
N VAL A 137 -4.30 -1.02 10.83
CA VAL A 137 -3.90 -1.90 11.95
C VAL A 137 -3.04 -3.06 11.43
N VAL A 138 -3.50 -3.76 10.40
CA VAL A 138 -2.78 -4.91 9.83
C VAL A 138 -1.43 -4.49 9.25
N TRP A 139 -1.40 -3.43 8.44
CA TRP A 139 -0.14 -2.90 7.89
C TRP A 139 0.80 -2.41 8.98
N PHE A 140 0.30 -1.73 10.00
CA PHE A 140 1.13 -1.30 11.12
C PHE A 140 1.82 -2.48 11.81
N LEU A 141 1.07 -3.54 12.14
CA LEU A 141 1.62 -4.70 12.85
C LEU A 141 2.58 -5.51 11.99
N LEU A 142 2.28 -5.69 10.69
CA LEU A 142 3.20 -6.35 9.74
C LEU A 142 4.50 -5.57 9.58
N LEU A 143 4.42 -4.24 9.42
CA LEU A 143 5.57 -3.37 9.22
C LEU A 143 6.37 -3.10 10.49
N ALA A 144 5.75 -3.16 11.67
CA ALA A 144 6.44 -3.01 12.94
C ALA A 144 7.22 -4.27 13.35
N GLY A 145 6.71 -5.47 12.99
CA GLY A 145 7.32 -6.75 13.32
C GLY A 145 7.81 -7.51 12.09
N PRO A 146 7.02 -8.47 11.55
CA PRO A 146 7.46 -9.45 10.55
C PRO A 146 8.28 -8.92 9.35
N VAL A 147 7.99 -7.71 8.88
CA VAL A 147 8.66 -7.11 7.71
C VAL A 147 10.02 -6.49 8.07
N THR A 148 10.19 -5.95 9.27
CA THR A 148 11.43 -5.24 9.66
C THR A 148 12.30 -6.02 10.63
N SER A 149 11.74 -6.99 11.35
CA SER A 149 12.48 -7.93 12.21
C SER A 149 13.48 -8.85 11.48
N PRO A 150 13.44 -9.07 10.15
CA PRO A 150 14.52 -9.75 9.43
C PRO A 150 15.86 -8.99 9.47
N ILE A 151 15.84 -7.66 9.64
CA ILE A 151 17.05 -6.83 9.70
C ILE A 151 17.96 -7.26 10.88
N PRO A 152 17.49 -7.20 12.15
CA PRO A 152 18.30 -7.62 13.28
C PRO A 152 18.59 -9.12 13.27
N ALA A 153 17.64 -9.97 12.84
CA ALA A 153 17.86 -11.41 12.72
C ALA A 153 18.99 -11.77 11.75
N THR A 154 19.03 -11.13 10.59
CA THR A 154 20.09 -11.36 9.58
C THR A 154 21.41 -10.77 10.06
N TRP A 155 21.40 -9.53 10.54
CA TRP A 155 22.62 -8.84 10.97
C TRP A 155 23.29 -9.51 12.17
N GLY A 156 22.50 -9.87 13.17
CA GLY A 156 22.97 -10.55 14.37
C GLY A 156 23.48 -11.96 14.09
N THR A 157 22.69 -12.78 13.39
CA THR A 157 23.08 -14.16 13.04
C THR A 157 24.34 -14.18 12.18
N ALA A 158 24.46 -13.28 11.20
CA ALA A 158 25.68 -13.14 10.40
C ALA A 158 26.89 -12.78 11.29
N THR A 159 26.73 -11.82 12.21
CA THR A 159 27.82 -11.41 13.12
C THR A 159 28.33 -12.58 13.94
N ILE A 160 27.44 -13.29 14.65
CA ILE A 160 27.84 -14.40 15.54
C ILE A 160 28.38 -15.59 14.75
N PHE A 161 27.92 -15.81 13.51
CA PHE A 161 28.46 -16.82 12.62
C PHE A 161 29.89 -16.49 12.17
N PHE A 162 30.13 -15.28 11.65
CA PHE A 162 31.46 -14.87 11.19
C PHE A 162 32.50 -14.78 12.31
N VAL A 163 32.06 -14.53 13.54
CA VAL A 163 32.92 -14.56 14.73
C VAL A 163 33.21 -15.99 15.22
N GLY A 164 32.52 -17.01 14.68
CA GLY A 164 32.72 -18.41 15.03
C GLY A 164 32.01 -18.85 16.32
N LEU A 165 30.99 -18.10 16.77
CA LEU A 165 30.22 -18.44 17.98
C LEU A 165 29.12 -19.48 17.73
N ILE A 166 28.70 -19.67 16.47
CA ILE A 166 27.69 -20.67 16.10
C ILE A 166 28.17 -21.50 14.91
N SER A 167 27.75 -22.77 14.86
CA SER A 167 28.05 -23.70 13.77
C SER A 167 27.13 -23.47 12.56
N HIS A 168 27.50 -24.01 11.40
CA HIS A 168 26.70 -23.91 10.17
C HIS A 168 25.28 -24.46 10.34
N HIS A 169 25.10 -25.50 11.15
CA HIS A 169 23.80 -26.12 11.40
C HIS A 169 22.89 -25.26 12.30
N ALA A 170 23.45 -24.36 13.10
CA ALA A 170 22.72 -23.50 14.01
C ALA A 170 22.21 -22.19 13.37
N ILE A 171 22.64 -21.85 12.14
CA ILE A 171 22.29 -20.58 11.48
C ILE A 171 20.76 -20.44 11.33
N ALA A 172 20.11 -21.46 10.76
CA ALA A 172 18.68 -21.39 10.44
C ALA A 172 17.81 -21.22 11.69
N ILE A 173 18.06 -22.03 12.73
CA ILE A 173 17.28 -21.97 13.97
C ILE A 173 17.53 -20.66 14.73
N THR A 174 18.77 -20.15 14.70
CA THR A 174 19.12 -18.88 15.35
C THR A 174 18.44 -17.71 14.66
N TRP A 175 18.47 -17.69 13.32
CA TRP A 175 17.81 -16.66 12.52
C TRP A 175 16.30 -16.64 12.75
N VAL A 176 15.64 -17.81 12.69
CA VAL A 176 14.20 -17.93 12.92
C VAL A 176 13.85 -17.46 14.33
N THR A 177 14.63 -17.86 15.34
CA THR A 177 14.35 -17.47 16.72
C THR A 177 14.42 -15.95 16.92
N TRP A 178 15.45 -15.32 16.38
CA TRP A 178 15.59 -13.86 16.45
C TRP A 178 14.45 -13.15 15.73
N TRP A 179 14.12 -13.60 14.51
CA TRP A 179 13.04 -13.02 13.73
C TRP A 179 11.69 -13.14 14.45
N VAL A 180 11.36 -14.31 15.01
CA VAL A 180 10.13 -14.54 15.78
C VAL A 180 10.11 -13.66 17.03
N GLY A 181 11.20 -13.61 17.78
CA GLY A 181 11.30 -12.84 19.02
C GLY A 181 11.08 -11.35 18.83
N ASP A 182 11.75 -10.75 17.84
CA ASP A 182 11.60 -9.34 17.50
C ASP A 182 10.21 -9.03 16.90
N SER A 183 9.68 -9.94 16.06
CA SER A 183 8.38 -9.75 15.42
C SER A 183 7.26 -9.71 16.46
N ILE A 184 7.21 -10.72 17.33
CA ILE A 184 6.20 -10.80 18.39
C ILE A 184 6.38 -9.66 19.39
N GLY A 185 7.63 -9.36 19.75
CA GLY A 185 7.97 -8.23 20.62
C GLY A 185 7.41 -6.92 20.08
N ALA A 186 7.56 -6.66 18.78
CA ALA A 186 6.98 -5.47 18.16
C ALA A 186 5.46 -5.50 18.10
N VAL A 187 4.86 -6.62 17.67
CA VAL A 187 3.40 -6.75 17.48
C VAL A 187 2.62 -6.61 18.79
N ILE A 188 3.16 -7.12 19.91
CA ILE A 188 2.49 -7.05 21.23
C ILE A 188 2.79 -5.71 21.93
N PHE A 189 4.06 -5.30 22.00
CA PHE A 189 4.45 -4.17 22.84
C PHE A 189 4.30 -2.80 22.15
N ALA A 190 4.33 -2.74 20.81
CA ALA A 190 4.11 -1.46 20.13
C ALA A 190 2.69 -0.89 20.36
N PRO A 191 1.59 -1.68 20.26
CA PRO A 191 0.25 -1.21 20.62
C PRO A 191 0.11 -0.78 22.09
N ILE A 192 0.73 -1.53 23.02
CA ILE A 192 0.73 -1.19 24.44
C ILE A 192 1.35 0.19 24.65
N LEU A 193 2.52 0.45 24.05
CA LEU A 193 3.21 1.73 24.19
C LEU A 193 2.50 2.87 23.47
N LEU A 194 1.88 2.60 22.30
CA LEU A 194 1.07 3.60 21.62
C LEU A 194 -0.16 4.01 22.46
N ALA A 195 -0.70 3.15 23.32
CA ALA A 195 -1.76 3.55 24.27
C ALA A 195 -1.32 4.62 25.29
N PHE A 196 -0.01 4.83 25.45
CA PHE A 196 0.57 5.87 26.31
C PHE A 196 1.18 7.02 25.53
N LEU A 197 1.86 6.74 24.42
CA LEU A 197 2.68 7.69 23.67
C LEU A 197 2.12 8.03 22.28
N GLY A 198 1.05 7.36 21.87
CA GLY A 198 0.44 7.48 20.55
C GLY A 198 -0.23 8.83 20.31
N SER A 199 -0.50 9.12 19.04
CA SER A 199 -1.22 10.32 18.60
C SER A 199 -2.20 9.93 17.50
N PRO A 200 -3.44 10.47 17.49
CA PRO A 200 -4.03 11.44 18.43
C PRO A 200 -4.24 10.89 19.85
N VAL A 201 -4.12 11.76 20.87
CA VAL A 201 -4.11 11.34 22.29
C VAL A 201 -5.45 10.75 22.73
N ASP A 202 -6.57 11.30 22.25
CA ASP A 202 -7.91 10.89 22.70
C ASP A 202 -8.25 9.44 22.30
N VAL A 203 -7.87 9.04 21.08
CA VAL A 203 -8.06 7.67 20.57
C VAL A 203 -7.27 6.68 21.41
N TRP A 204 -5.98 6.95 21.64
CA TRP A 204 -5.09 6.04 22.36
C TRP A 204 -5.37 6.01 23.88
N ARG A 205 -5.83 7.12 24.47
CA ARG A 205 -6.25 7.17 25.88
C ARG A 205 -7.45 6.26 26.14
N ARG A 206 -8.43 6.19 25.22
CA ARG A 206 -9.56 5.25 25.33
C ARG A 206 -9.10 3.80 25.21
N ARG A 207 -8.25 3.50 24.22
CA ARG A 207 -7.67 2.16 23.99
C ARG A 207 -6.88 1.61 25.19
N ARG A 208 -6.33 2.48 26.04
CA ARG A 208 -5.58 2.06 27.23
C ARG A 208 -6.38 1.16 28.17
N ARG A 209 -7.69 1.40 28.31
CA ARG A 209 -8.54 0.63 29.24
C ARG A 209 -8.86 -0.78 28.76
N THR A 210 -8.78 -1.03 27.45
CA THR A 210 -9.14 -2.31 26.85
C THR A 210 -7.92 -3.05 26.29
N VAL A 211 -7.14 -2.41 25.43
CA VAL A 211 -6.00 -3.05 24.72
C VAL A 211 -4.88 -3.45 25.67
N VAL A 212 -4.47 -2.55 26.58
CA VAL A 212 -3.32 -2.80 27.47
C VAL A 212 -3.56 -3.96 28.43
N PRO A 213 -4.64 -4.01 29.24
CA PRO A 213 -4.85 -5.12 30.16
C PRO A 213 -5.03 -6.46 29.43
N SER A 214 -5.75 -6.50 28.31
CA SER A 214 -5.95 -7.75 27.56
C SER A 214 -4.66 -8.31 26.97
N LEU A 215 -3.81 -7.46 26.39
CA LEU A 215 -2.52 -7.89 25.85
C LEU A 215 -1.54 -8.31 26.95
N LEU A 216 -1.49 -7.57 28.08
CA LEU A 216 -0.64 -7.93 29.20
C LEU A 216 -1.08 -9.24 29.87
N VAL A 217 -2.38 -9.42 30.12
CA VAL A 217 -2.90 -10.67 30.71
C VAL A 217 -2.63 -11.85 29.78
N GLY A 218 -2.89 -11.71 28.48
CA GLY A 218 -2.60 -12.74 27.49
C GLY A 218 -1.11 -13.09 27.44
N PHE A 219 -0.24 -12.07 27.38
CA PHE A 219 1.21 -12.25 27.38
C PHE A 219 1.72 -12.95 28.65
N ILE A 220 1.26 -12.52 29.83
CA ILE A 220 1.63 -13.12 31.12
C ILE A 220 1.15 -14.57 31.20
N ALA A 221 -0.10 -14.85 30.79
CA ALA A 221 -0.65 -16.21 30.81
C ALA A 221 0.14 -17.16 29.90
N VAL A 222 0.48 -16.73 28.68
CA VAL A 222 1.30 -17.53 27.75
C VAL A 222 2.72 -17.72 28.27
N THR A 223 3.32 -16.68 28.86
CA THR A 223 4.67 -16.77 29.45
C THR A 223 4.68 -17.75 30.64
N LEU A 224 3.68 -17.68 31.53
CA LEU A 224 3.54 -18.61 32.65
C LEU A 224 3.31 -20.04 32.18
N LEU A 225 2.46 -20.24 31.16
CA LEU A 225 2.23 -21.55 30.55
C LEU A 225 3.52 -22.10 29.93
N PHE A 226 4.27 -21.28 29.20
CA PHE A 226 5.55 -21.66 28.62
C PHE A 226 6.57 -22.06 29.69
N VAL A 227 6.74 -21.26 30.75
CA VAL A 227 7.62 -21.61 31.88
C VAL A 227 7.16 -22.92 32.53
N ARG A 228 5.84 -23.13 32.64
CA ARG A 228 5.27 -24.34 33.23
C ARG A 228 5.49 -25.59 32.37
N VAL A 229 5.34 -25.48 31.06
CA VAL A 229 5.61 -26.56 30.10
C VAL A 229 7.09 -26.87 30.05
N ARG A 230 7.95 -25.84 29.98
CA ARG A 230 9.41 -25.99 30.02
C ARG A 230 9.88 -26.70 31.28
N THR A 231 9.46 -26.24 32.46
CA THR A 231 9.83 -26.88 33.74
C THR A 231 9.29 -28.30 33.87
N TRP A 232 8.18 -28.61 33.20
CA TRP A 232 7.63 -29.96 33.14
C TRP A 232 8.44 -30.87 32.19
N GLU A 233 8.82 -30.37 31.02
CA GLU A 233 9.72 -31.06 30.09
C GLU A 233 11.07 -31.35 30.74
N GLU A 234 11.70 -30.35 31.37
CA GLU A 234 13.01 -30.49 32.03
C GLU A 234 12.97 -31.60 33.10
N LYS A 235 11.94 -31.61 33.96
CA LYS A 235 11.72 -32.69 34.94
C LYS A 235 11.46 -34.05 34.29
N ARG A 236 10.76 -34.07 33.16
CA ARG A 236 10.48 -35.31 32.41
C ARG A 236 11.78 -35.89 31.83
N TYR A 237 12.65 -35.04 31.29
CA TYR A 237 13.96 -35.45 30.79
C TYR A 237 14.88 -35.95 31.91
N GLU A 238 14.94 -35.25 33.04
CA GLU A 238 15.69 -35.70 34.22
C GLU A 238 15.20 -37.07 34.71
N ALA A 239 13.89 -37.28 34.78
CA ALA A 239 13.31 -38.56 35.20
C ALA A 239 13.59 -39.70 34.19
N GLU A 240 13.50 -39.42 32.90
CA GLU A 240 13.82 -40.39 31.85
C GLU A 240 15.31 -40.76 31.85
N PHE A 241 16.19 -39.76 32.02
CA PHE A 241 17.63 -39.98 32.18
C PHE A 241 17.94 -40.82 33.41
N ALA A 242 17.37 -40.48 34.57
CA ALA A 242 17.57 -41.24 35.81
C ALA A 242 17.13 -42.70 35.67
N ARG A 243 15.99 -42.94 35.00
CA ARG A 243 15.49 -44.29 34.69
C ARG A 243 16.45 -45.06 33.78
N ARG A 244 16.98 -44.43 32.73
CA ARG A 244 17.95 -45.06 31.82
C ARG A 244 19.27 -45.37 32.54
N SER A 245 19.79 -44.41 33.32
CA SER A 245 21.00 -44.58 34.12
C SER A 245 20.89 -45.76 35.10
N GLU A 246 19.75 -45.88 35.78
CA GLU A 246 19.46 -46.98 36.71
C GLU A 246 19.45 -48.33 35.99
N VAL A 247 18.71 -48.45 34.89
CA VAL A 247 18.65 -49.68 34.08
C VAL A 247 20.03 -50.09 33.55
N LEU A 248 20.84 -49.14 33.10
CA LEU A 248 22.22 -49.40 32.64
C LEU A 248 23.12 -49.85 33.79
N THR A 249 23.04 -49.20 34.96
CA THR A 249 23.83 -49.56 36.14
C THR A 249 23.49 -50.97 36.60
N GLU A 250 22.21 -51.32 36.69
CA GLU A 250 21.76 -52.67 37.05
C GLU A 250 22.18 -53.72 36.03
N ALA A 251 22.22 -53.39 34.74
CA ALA A 251 22.73 -54.29 33.71
C ALA A 251 24.24 -54.57 33.89
N ILE A 252 25.03 -53.52 34.18
CA ILE A 252 26.47 -53.63 34.43
C ILE A 252 26.74 -54.43 35.72
N GLN A 253 26.00 -54.15 36.80
CA GLN A 253 26.12 -54.88 38.06
C GLN A 253 25.82 -56.37 37.87
N ARG A 254 24.67 -56.71 37.24
CA ARG A 254 24.31 -58.12 36.97
C ARG A 254 25.34 -58.82 36.11
N GLN A 255 25.97 -58.13 35.16
CA GLN A 255 27.04 -58.70 34.35
C GLN A 255 28.32 -58.96 35.16
N ALA A 256 28.67 -58.06 36.09
CA ALA A 256 29.81 -58.24 36.97
C ALA A 256 29.58 -59.40 37.96
N GLU A 257 28.37 -59.52 38.51
CA GLU A 257 27.95 -60.65 39.36
C GLU A 257 28.04 -61.98 38.61
N ARG A 258 27.61 -62.05 37.34
CA ARG A 258 27.80 -63.25 36.51
C ARG A 258 29.28 -63.67 36.39
N TYR A 259 30.21 -62.72 36.32
CA TYR A 259 31.65 -63.04 36.30
C TYR A 259 32.17 -63.53 37.65
N VAL A 260 31.62 -63.01 38.74
CA VAL A 260 31.88 -63.53 40.09
C VAL A 260 31.40 -64.97 40.24
N ASP A 261 30.20 -65.27 39.74
CA ASP A 261 29.63 -66.62 39.75
C ASP A 261 30.47 -67.59 38.92
N ALA A 262 30.93 -67.16 37.75
CA ALA A 262 31.85 -67.94 36.91
C ALA A 262 33.15 -68.28 37.64
N GLY A 263 33.75 -67.31 38.33
CA GLY A 263 34.96 -67.56 39.13
C GLY A 263 34.73 -68.52 40.28
N THR A 264 33.58 -68.39 40.95
CA THR A 264 33.18 -69.28 42.04
C THR A 264 32.95 -70.71 41.53
N ALA A 265 32.31 -70.87 40.37
CA ALA A 265 32.11 -72.17 39.74
C ALA A 265 33.44 -72.88 39.41
N VAL A 266 34.43 -72.14 38.88
CA VAL A 266 35.77 -72.68 38.64
C VAL A 266 36.45 -73.06 39.96
N ALA A 267 36.34 -72.22 40.99
CA ALA A 267 36.89 -72.53 42.31
C ALA A 267 36.26 -73.79 42.92
N SER A 268 34.94 -73.97 42.76
CA SER A 268 34.22 -75.16 43.21
C SER A 268 34.71 -76.44 42.54
N LEU A 269 35.08 -76.41 41.25
CA LEU A 269 35.68 -77.55 40.56
C LEU A 269 36.99 -77.99 41.25
N TYR A 270 37.85 -77.03 41.58
CA TYR A 270 39.13 -77.28 42.28
C TYR A 270 38.97 -77.62 43.77
N HIS A 271 37.82 -77.28 44.37
CA HIS A 271 37.51 -77.69 45.74
C HIS A 271 36.97 -79.13 45.80
N ALA A 272 36.20 -79.55 44.79
CA ALA A 272 35.59 -80.87 44.72
C ALA A 272 36.55 -81.98 44.25
N SER A 273 37.60 -81.65 43.51
CA SER A 273 38.59 -82.61 42.99
C SER A 273 39.99 -82.34 43.53
N GLU A 274 40.73 -83.39 43.91
CA GLU A 274 42.13 -83.27 44.35
C GLU A 274 43.10 -82.94 43.20
N GLN A 275 42.76 -83.35 41.97
CA GLN A 275 43.52 -83.05 40.75
C GLN A 275 42.54 -82.77 39.60
N VAL A 276 42.67 -81.59 38.97
CA VAL A 276 41.90 -81.21 37.79
C VAL A 276 42.85 -81.18 36.60
N ARG A 277 42.59 -81.98 35.56
CA ARG A 277 43.40 -81.97 34.34
C ARG A 277 43.03 -80.79 33.44
N LEU A 278 43.96 -80.36 32.59
CA LEU A 278 43.74 -79.21 31.69
C LEU A 278 42.58 -79.44 30.70
N ASP A 279 42.37 -80.67 30.23
CA ASP A 279 41.26 -81.06 29.35
C ASP A 279 39.90 -81.05 30.07
N GLU A 280 39.86 -81.47 31.33
CA GLU A 280 38.68 -81.36 32.19
C GLU A 280 38.33 -79.91 32.48
N LEU A 281 39.32 -79.09 32.85
CA LEU A 281 39.14 -77.64 33.04
C LEU A 281 38.61 -77.01 31.74
N SER A 282 39.24 -77.30 30.60
CA SER A 282 38.85 -76.74 29.30
C SER A 282 37.42 -77.11 28.92
N THR A 283 36.98 -78.33 29.23
CA THR A 283 35.62 -78.80 28.97
C THR A 283 34.61 -78.15 29.92
N PHE A 284 34.98 -77.93 31.19
CA PHE A 284 34.11 -77.25 32.15
C PHE A 284 33.88 -75.77 31.77
N VAL A 285 34.95 -75.05 31.45
CA VAL A 285 34.88 -73.60 31.17
C VAL A 285 34.38 -73.27 29.76
N SER A 286 34.29 -74.24 28.82
CA SER A 286 33.78 -73.98 27.47
C SER A 286 32.36 -73.41 27.50
N SER A 287 31.49 -73.98 28.33
CA SER A 287 30.12 -73.50 28.55
C SER A 287 30.05 -72.10 29.14
N ILE A 288 31.04 -71.73 29.98
CA ILE A 288 31.16 -70.39 30.56
C ILE A 288 31.56 -69.38 29.47
N PHE A 289 32.52 -69.73 28.61
CA PHE A 289 32.95 -68.85 27.51
C PHE A 289 31.87 -68.67 26.43
N GLU A 290 31.04 -69.69 26.18
CA GLU A 290 29.91 -69.58 25.25
C GLU A 290 28.83 -68.63 25.76
N ARG A 291 28.55 -68.66 27.07
CA ARG A 291 27.54 -67.80 27.72
C ARG A 291 28.03 -66.37 27.90
N ASP A 292 29.29 -66.19 28.27
CA ASP A 292 29.84 -64.91 28.69
C ASP A 292 31.12 -64.55 27.93
N ARG A 293 30.93 -63.87 26.79
CA ARG A 293 32.03 -63.45 25.89
C ARG A 293 33.01 -62.44 26.48
N GLY A 294 32.67 -61.80 27.61
CA GLY A 294 33.57 -60.86 28.29
C GLY A 294 34.56 -61.49 29.27
N ILE A 295 34.42 -62.79 29.52
CA ILE A 295 35.45 -63.59 30.22
C ILE A 295 36.52 -63.92 29.18
N ARG A 296 37.69 -63.30 29.32
CA ARG A 296 38.81 -63.49 28.38
C ARG A 296 39.51 -64.80 28.62
N GLY A 297 39.65 -65.22 29.86
CA GLY A 297 40.28 -66.49 30.21
C GLY A 297 40.10 -66.84 31.68
N VAL A 298 40.34 -68.09 32.00
CA VAL A 298 40.31 -68.65 33.35
C VAL A 298 41.67 -69.25 33.65
N ALA A 299 42.21 -68.98 34.83
CA ALA A 299 43.51 -69.45 35.26
C ALA A 299 43.44 -70.17 36.62
N TRP A 300 44.25 -71.21 36.77
CA TRP A 300 44.52 -71.83 38.07
C TRP A 300 45.91 -71.41 38.54
N ILE A 301 45.96 -70.79 39.72
CA ILE A 301 47.17 -70.26 40.33
C ILE A 301 47.50 -71.14 41.52
N LYS A 302 48.53 -71.96 41.40
CA LYS A 302 48.84 -72.96 42.43
C LYS A 302 49.72 -72.35 43.51
N ARG A 303 49.45 -72.65 44.78
CA ARG A 303 50.37 -72.29 45.88
C ARG A 303 51.52 -73.29 45.91
N VAL A 304 52.76 -72.80 45.81
CA VAL A 304 53.98 -73.63 45.86
C VAL A 304 54.91 -73.10 46.94
N ASP A 305 55.13 -73.88 48.00
CA ASP A 305 56.11 -73.55 49.04
C ASP A 305 57.55 -73.70 48.50
N ALA A 306 58.50 -72.93 49.05
CA ALA A 306 59.90 -72.94 48.61
C ALA A 306 60.53 -74.34 48.58
N ALA A 307 60.22 -75.18 49.58
CA ALA A 307 60.68 -76.56 49.65
C ALA A 307 60.19 -77.43 48.48
N ASN A 308 59.06 -77.07 47.87
CA ASN A 308 58.40 -77.82 46.80
C ASN A 308 58.65 -77.26 45.40
N ARG A 309 59.42 -76.17 45.26
CA ARG A 309 59.68 -75.50 43.97
C ARG A 309 60.33 -76.43 42.94
N SER A 310 61.44 -77.10 43.29
CA SER A 310 62.15 -77.98 42.37
C SER A 310 61.27 -79.16 41.92
N ALA A 311 60.48 -79.73 42.84
CA ALA A 311 59.54 -80.80 42.53
C ALA A 311 58.36 -80.35 41.67
N TYR A 312 57.97 -79.07 41.74
CA TYR A 312 56.96 -78.47 40.87
C TYR A 312 57.50 -78.25 39.45
N GLU A 313 58.67 -77.61 39.32
CA GLU A 313 59.29 -77.30 38.03
C GLU A 313 59.69 -78.57 37.25
N GLN A 314 60.06 -79.66 37.93
CA GLN A 314 60.35 -80.96 37.29
C GLN A 314 59.10 -81.73 36.82
N ARG A 315 57.96 -81.58 37.51
CA ARG A 315 56.69 -82.23 37.15
C ARG A 315 55.94 -81.53 36.01
N THR A 316 56.31 -80.27 35.75
CA THR A 316 55.64 -79.40 34.77
C THR A 316 56.49 -79.32 33.50
N ARG A 317 55.90 -79.03 32.32
CA ARG A 317 56.66 -78.95 31.04
C ARG A 317 57.86 -77.98 31.15
N PRO A 318 58.97 -78.19 30.41
CA PRO A 318 60.17 -77.33 30.46
C PRO A 318 59.93 -75.82 30.23
N SER A 319 58.80 -75.46 29.65
CA SER A 319 58.35 -74.08 29.39
C SER A 319 57.73 -73.35 30.60
N ASN A 320 57.48 -74.04 31.73
CA ASN A 320 56.70 -73.55 32.88
C ASN A 320 57.53 -73.36 34.16
N PHE A 321 58.81 -72.99 34.04
CA PHE A 321 59.61 -72.57 35.19
C PHE A 321 58.95 -71.38 35.92
N ILE A 322 59.11 -71.27 37.24
CA ILE A 322 58.52 -70.13 37.97
C ILE A 322 59.32 -68.86 37.62
N TRP A 323 58.64 -67.88 37.04
CA TRP A 323 59.27 -66.67 36.52
C TRP A 323 58.55 -65.40 36.97
N GLU A 324 59.26 -64.28 36.97
CA GLU A 324 58.74 -62.94 37.25
C GLU A 324 59.25 -61.94 36.22
N ILE A 325 58.73 -60.71 36.27
CA ILE A 325 59.13 -59.63 35.37
C ILE A 325 60.21 -58.80 36.08
N SER A 326 61.36 -58.61 35.44
CA SER A 326 62.44 -57.73 35.91
C SER A 326 62.02 -56.25 35.87
N GLU A 327 62.76 -55.36 36.54
CA GLU A 327 62.57 -53.89 36.40
C GLU A 327 62.68 -53.38 34.95
N ARG A 328 63.33 -54.12 34.04
CA ARG A 328 63.43 -53.82 32.60
C ARG A 328 62.32 -54.46 31.75
N GLU A 329 61.22 -54.89 32.35
CA GLU A 329 60.09 -55.58 31.70
C GLU A 329 60.42 -56.90 30.98
N THR A 330 61.58 -57.50 31.27
CA THR A 330 61.99 -58.80 30.71
C THR A 330 61.63 -59.99 31.62
N LYS A 331 61.34 -61.15 31.01
CA LYS A 331 61.06 -62.41 31.73
C LYS A 331 62.34 -62.92 32.39
N GLN A 332 62.32 -63.10 33.71
CA GLN A 332 63.44 -63.66 34.49
C GLN A 332 62.97 -64.76 35.46
N PRO A 333 63.82 -65.70 35.88
CA PRO A 333 63.48 -66.64 36.94
C PRO A 333 63.08 -65.91 38.23
N ALA A 334 62.06 -66.42 38.94
CA ALA A 334 61.57 -65.77 40.16
C ALA A 334 62.61 -65.82 41.29
N ALA A 335 62.85 -64.67 41.93
CA ALA A 335 63.72 -64.55 43.11
C ALA A 335 63.25 -65.46 44.27
N THR A 336 64.18 -65.83 45.15
CA THR A 336 63.88 -66.75 46.26
C THR A 336 62.85 -66.16 47.23
N ARG A 337 61.69 -66.81 47.37
CA ARG A 337 60.58 -66.45 48.26
C ARG A 337 60.08 -67.66 49.03
N PRO A 338 59.45 -67.46 50.22
CA PRO A 338 58.89 -68.56 51.02
C PRO A 338 57.74 -69.30 50.31
N THR A 339 56.96 -68.57 49.52
CA THR A 339 55.81 -69.10 48.77
C THR A 339 55.76 -68.44 47.40
N TYR A 340 55.40 -69.22 46.39
CA TYR A 340 55.20 -68.79 45.00
C TYR A 340 53.78 -69.09 44.56
N TYR A 341 53.29 -68.28 43.61
CA TYR A 341 51.96 -68.39 43.02
C TYR A 341 52.03 -68.46 41.49
N PRO A 342 52.65 -69.52 40.91
CA PRO A 342 52.71 -69.69 39.46
C PRO A 342 51.31 -69.92 38.85
N ILE A 343 51.07 -69.33 37.68
CA ILE A 343 49.95 -69.74 36.81
C ILE A 343 50.24 -71.17 36.31
N ASP A 344 49.51 -72.14 36.85
CA ASP A 344 49.66 -73.56 36.58
C ASP A 344 48.87 -73.99 35.33
N GLN A 345 47.63 -73.50 35.21
CA GLN A 345 46.77 -73.74 34.05
C GLN A 345 46.13 -72.42 33.59
N LEU A 346 45.92 -72.28 32.27
CA LEU A 346 45.28 -71.11 31.65
C LEU A 346 44.46 -71.56 30.44
N VAL A 347 43.19 -71.21 30.39
CA VAL A 347 42.27 -71.54 29.31
C VAL A 347 41.51 -70.28 28.83
N PRO A 348 41.41 -70.02 27.52
CA PRO A 348 42.21 -70.65 26.47
C PRO A 348 43.69 -70.21 26.59
N SER A 349 44.61 -71.09 26.16
CA SER A 349 46.06 -70.79 26.20
C SER A 349 46.47 -69.64 25.28
N SER A 350 45.60 -69.22 24.36
CA SER A 350 45.79 -68.11 23.42
C SER A 350 45.63 -66.72 24.04
N VAL A 351 44.94 -66.58 25.18
CA VAL A 351 44.60 -65.28 25.79
C VAL A 351 45.85 -64.51 26.18
N HIS A 352 46.84 -65.22 26.71
CA HIS A 352 48.16 -64.70 27.04
C HIS A 352 49.23 -65.78 26.80
N GLN A 353 49.66 -65.91 25.54
CA GLN A 353 50.76 -66.81 25.19
C GLN A 353 52.01 -66.44 26.00
N GLY A 354 52.44 -67.37 26.87
CA GLY A 354 53.63 -67.20 27.71
C GLY A 354 53.36 -66.82 29.17
N ALA A 355 52.11 -66.65 29.61
CA ALA A 355 51.76 -66.36 31.01
C ALA A 355 51.92 -67.56 31.97
N LEU A 356 51.94 -68.80 31.45
CA LEU A 356 52.17 -70.00 32.25
C LEU A 356 53.51 -69.93 33.00
N GLY A 357 53.52 -70.32 34.27
CA GLY A 357 54.67 -70.22 35.16
C GLY A 357 54.93 -68.83 35.75
N PHE A 358 54.16 -67.80 35.37
CA PHE A 358 54.30 -66.47 35.94
C PHE A 358 53.91 -66.48 37.43
N ASP A 359 54.81 -66.06 38.32
CA ASP A 359 54.52 -65.88 39.74
C ASP A 359 53.66 -64.61 39.93
N LEU A 360 52.33 -64.76 40.03
CA LEU A 360 51.44 -63.64 40.34
C LEU A 360 51.80 -62.97 41.66
N GLY A 361 52.41 -63.72 42.57
CA GLY A 361 52.88 -63.22 43.84
C GLY A 361 53.99 -62.21 43.69
N SER A 362 54.73 -62.18 42.59
CA SER A 362 55.89 -61.29 42.40
C SER A 362 55.55 -59.81 42.44
N GLU A 363 54.32 -59.45 42.03
CA GLU A 363 53.87 -58.07 41.98
C GLU A 363 53.12 -57.68 43.27
N PRO A 364 53.52 -56.58 43.96
CA PRO A 364 52.92 -56.17 45.23
C PRO A 364 51.40 -55.99 45.17
N VAL A 365 50.87 -55.44 44.07
CA VAL A 365 49.44 -55.17 43.88
C VAL A 365 48.62 -56.46 43.80
N ARG A 366 49.11 -57.45 43.03
CA ARG A 366 48.46 -58.76 42.89
C ARG A 366 48.58 -59.57 44.18
N ARG A 367 49.74 -59.53 44.85
CA ARG A 367 49.95 -60.16 46.15
C ARG A 367 48.97 -59.65 47.20
N ALA A 368 48.79 -58.33 47.31
CA ALA A 368 47.84 -57.75 48.26
C ALA A 368 46.38 -58.17 47.99
N ALA A 369 45.99 -58.36 46.72
CA ALA A 369 44.67 -58.88 46.37
C ALA A 369 44.52 -60.37 46.76
N MET A 370 45.54 -61.19 46.49
CA MET A 370 45.57 -62.60 46.87
C MET A 370 45.57 -62.81 48.39
N ASP A 371 46.34 -62.01 49.14
CA ASP A 371 46.37 -62.06 50.60
C ASP A 371 44.98 -61.71 51.18
N ARG A 372 44.33 -60.67 50.66
CA ARG A 372 42.95 -60.32 51.05
C ARG A 372 41.95 -61.43 50.71
N ALA A 373 42.03 -62.01 49.52
CA ALA A 373 41.17 -63.12 49.12
C ALA A 373 41.32 -64.29 50.10
N ARG A 374 42.55 -64.71 50.37
CA ARG A 374 42.87 -65.80 51.31
C ARG A 374 42.38 -65.50 52.72
N ASP A 375 42.63 -64.31 53.24
CA ASP A 375 42.33 -64.00 54.65
C ASP A 375 40.82 -63.78 54.88
N THR A 376 40.10 -63.29 53.88
CA THR A 376 38.64 -63.09 53.94
C THR A 376 37.83 -64.32 53.55
N GLY A 377 38.41 -65.25 52.78
CA GLY A 377 37.68 -66.39 52.20
C GLY A 377 36.69 -66.01 51.11
N THR A 378 36.78 -64.80 50.57
CA THR A 378 35.87 -64.27 49.56
C THR A 378 36.62 -63.94 48.26
N ILE A 379 35.87 -63.81 47.17
CA ILE A 379 36.42 -63.36 45.89
C ILE A 379 36.89 -61.91 45.96
N VAL A 380 38.09 -61.65 45.45
CA VAL A 380 38.68 -60.30 45.43
C VAL A 380 39.13 -59.94 44.02
N ALA A 381 38.69 -58.79 43.52
CA ALA A 381 39.20 -58.20 42.28
C ALA A 381 40.50 -57.40 42.54
N THR A 382 41.45 -57.52 41.62
CA THR A 382 42.62 -56.64 41.59
C THR A 382 42.21 -55.21 41.19
N PRO A 383 43.03 -54.19 41.52
CA PRO A 383 42.97 -52.92 40.79
C PRO A 383 43.16 -53.13 39.27
N PRO A 384 42.83 -52.15 38.41
CA PRO A 384 43.12 -52.25 36.99
C PRO A 384 44.61 -52.44 36.76
N LEU A 385 44.96 -53.52 36.05
CA LEU A 385 46.33 -53.89 35.74
C LEU A 385 46.62 -53.65 34.26
N GLY A 386 47.82 -53.16 33.96
CA GLY A 386 48.36 -53.26 32.60
C GLY A 386 48.53 -54.73 32.26
N LEU A 387 47.69 -55.26 31.36
CA LEU A 387 47.89 -56.61 30.84
C LEU A 387 49.16 -56.59 29.98
N VAL A 388 50.06 -57.55 30.20
CA VAL A 388 51.29 -57.70 29.43
C VAL A 388 50.93 -57.76 27.94
N ARG A 389 51.22 -56.67 27.21
CA ARG A 389 50.91 -56.41 25.78
C ARG A 389 49.50 -55.93 25.39
N SER A 390 48.66 -55.40 26.29
CA SER A 390 47.39 -54.74 25.92
C SER A 390 47.32 -53.27 26.38
N ARG A 391 46.87 -52.38 25.49
CA ARG A 391 46.68 -50.93 25.75
C ARG A 391 45.48 -50.62 26.66
N GLN A 392 44.65 -51.59 27.02
CA GLN A 392 43.49 -51.41 27.91
C GLN A 392 43.68 -52.18 29.23
N PRO A 393 43.25 -51.62 30.38
CA PRO A 393 43.42 -52.24 31.69
C PRO A 393 42.56 -53.51 31.83
N GLY A 394 43.18 -54.60 32.28
CA GLY A 394 42.50 -55.85 32.64
C GLY A 394 42.32 -55.97 34.15
N LEU A 395 41.32 -56.74 34.56
CA LEU A 395 41.11 -57.09 35.97
C LEU A 395 41.19 -58.60 36.15
N LEU A 396 41.69 -59.00 37.31
CA LEU A 396 41.70 -60.39 37.76
C LEU A 396 40.74 -60.52 38.94
N MET A 397 39.76 -61.41 38.84
CA MET A 397 38.92 -61.82 39.96
C MET A 397 39.51 -63.09 40.56
N LEU A 398 40.01 -63.01 41.79
CA LEU A 398 40.74 -64.07 42.48
C LEU A 398 39.84 -64.73 43.53
N VAL A 399 39.61 -66.03 43.39
CA VAL A 399 38.84 -66.84 44.34
C VAL A 399 39.80 -67.78 45.06
N PRO A 400 39.92 -67.71 46.40
CA PRO A 400 40.78 -68.59 47.16
C PRO A 400 40.18 -70.00 47.17
N VAL A 401 41.02 -71.01 46.97
CA VAL A 401 40.62 -72.42 47.11
C VAL A 401 41.41 -73.04 48.25
N TYR A 402 40.68 -73.68 49.16
CA TYR A 402 41.23 -74.36 50.32
C TYR A 402 41.13 -75.87 50.14
N ARG A 403 41.97 -76.60 50.87
CA ARG A 403 41.96 -78.06 50.91
C ARG A 403 40.56 -78.55 51.31
N SER A 404 40.04 -79.52 50.56
CA SER A 404 38.71 -80.11 50.83
C SER A 404 38.64 -80.67 52.25
N GLY A 405 37.53 -80.38 52.96
CA GLY A 405 37.30 -80.81 54.34
C GLY A 405 38.14 -80.13 55.43
N ALA A 406 38.99 -79.15 55.09
CA ALA A 406 39.84 -78.46 56.07
C ALA A 406 39.12 -77.29 56.77
N ALA A 407 39.53 -76.96 58.00
CA ALA A 407 38.97 -75.82 58.73
C ALA A 407 39.35 -74.48 58.04
N THR A 408 38.39 -73.56 57.94
CA THR A 408 38.56 -72.25 57.28
C THR A 408 37.86 -71.11 58.04
N ALA A 409 37.51 -71.31 59.31
CA ALA A 409 36.76 -70.34 60.09
C ALA A 409 37.64 -69.15 60.52
N THR A 410 38.90 -69.42 60.86
CA THR A 410 39.86 -68.37 61.26
C THR A 410 40.80 -67.96 60.13
N VAL A 411 41.40 -66.77 60.21
CA VAL A 411 42.41 -66.31 59.24
C VAL A 411 43.64 -67.24 59.24
N ALA A 412 44.04 -67.73 60.41
CA ALA A 412 45.16 -68.66 60.55
C ALA A 412 44.88 -70.00 59.86
N GLU A 413 43.69 -70.55 60.04
CA GLU A 413 43.20 -71.75 59.35
C GLU A 413 43.19 -71.57 57.83
N ARG A 414 42.63 -70.45 57.35
CA ARG A 414 42.61 -70.13 55.91
C ARG A 414 44.00 -70.01 55.31
N ARG A 415 44.95 -69.42 56.04
CA ARG A 415 46.36 -69.33 55.62
C ARG A 415 47.02 -70.70 55.50
N ALA A 416 46.79 -71.58 56.47
CA ALA A 416 47.39 -72.92 56.50
C ALA A 416 46.81 -73.85 55.43
N ASN A 417 45.52 -73.70 55.12
CA ASN A 417 44.79 -74.65 54.25
C ASN A 417 44.63 -74.19 52.79
N LEU A 418 45.19 -73.04 52.40
CA LEU A 418 45.14 -72.55 51.03
C LEU A 418 45.90 -73.48 50.06
N THR A 419 45.24 -73.92 48.99
CA THR A 419 45.85 -74.75 47.93
C THR A 419 46.21 -73.93 46.68
N GLY A 420 45.48 -72.85 46.42
CA GLY A 420 45.69 -71.99 45.28
C GLY A 420 44.56 -70.96 45.11
N TYR A 421 44.51 -70.34 43.93
CA TYR A 421 43.44 -69.43 43.53
C TYR A 421 42.92 -69.81 42.15
N ALA A 422 41.59 -69.83 42.01
CA ALA A 422 40.96 -69.71 40.71
C ALA A 422 40.94 -68.22 40.32
N ALA A 423 41.28 -67.92 39.08
CA ALA A 423 41.29 -66.56 38.55
C ALA A 423 40.45 -66.46 37.30
N VAL A 424 39.63 -65.41 37.23
CA VAL A 424 38.92 -65.01 36.01
C VAL A 424 39.53 -63.72 35.47
N ILE A 425 39.92 -63.74 34.20
CA ILE A 425 40.52 -62.62 33.49
C ILE A 425 39.44 -61.90 32.71
N ILE A 426 39.19 -60.64 33.07
CA ILE A 426 38.15 -59.81 32.45
C ILE A 426 38.72 -58.46 32.01
N ARG A 427 38.03 -57.80 31.08
CA ARG A 427 38.29 -56.39 30.73
C ARG A 427 37.06 -55.56 31.04
N ALA A 428 37.28 -54.36 31.56
CA ALA A 428 36.19 -53.43 31.87
C ALA A 428 35.37 -53.06 30.61
N SER A 429 36.01 -52.90 29.45
CA SER A 429 35.31 -52.69 28.17
C SER A 429 34.37 -53.83 27.78
N ASP A 430 34.70 -55.06 28.16
CA ASP A 430 33.92 -56.24 27.82
C ASP A 430 32.71 -56.39 28.75
N ILE A 431 32.85 -55.99 30.03
CA ILE A 431 31.72 -55.84 30.95
C ILE A 431 30.70 -54.88 30.35
N ILE A 432 31.13 -53.68 29.94
CA ILE A 432 30.25 -52.66 29.38
C ILE A 432 29.63 -53.11 28.06
N SER A 433 30.43 -53.59 27.11
CA SER A 433 29.90 -53.99 25.79
C SER A 433 28.93 -55.17 25.86
N THR A 434 29.16 -56.14 26.76
CA THR A 434 28.27 -57.30 26.96
C THR A 434 27.01 -56.91 27.73
N ALA A 435 27.14 -56.17 28.84
CA ALA A 435 26.00 -55.73 29.64
C ALA A 435 25.03 -54.86 28.83
N LEU A 436 25.59 -54.00 27.97
CA LEU A 436 24.83 -53.01 27.23
C LEU A 436 24.52 -53.42 25.78
N GLY A 437 24.69 -54.69 25.41
CA GLY A 437 24.54 -55.17 24.03
C GLY A 437 23.11 -55.07 23.47
N GLY A 438 22.10 -54.98 24.35
CA GLY A 438 20.68 -54.84 24.00
C GLY A 438 20.04 -53.53 24.47
N TYR A 439 20.84 -52.56 24.92
CA TYR A 439 20.35 -51.27 25.44
C TYR A 439 20.71 -50.13 24.51
N ASP A 440 19.80 -49.15 24.40
CA ASP A 440 20.05 -47.90 23.70
C ASP A 440 21.07 -47.06 24.48
N ARG A 441 22.16 -46.69 23.81
CA ARG A 441 23.27 -45.89 24.38
C ARG A 441 23.32 -44.49 23.78
N ASP A 442 22.42 -44.17 22.85
CA ASP A 442 22.50 -42.92 22.11
C ASP A 442 22.35 -41.74 23.08
N GLY A 443 23.35 -40.85 23.03
CA GLY A 443 23.34 -39.61 23.80
C GLY A 443 23.83 -39.70 25.25
N LEU A 444 24.33 -40.85 25.69
CA LEU A 444 24.86 -41.06 27.04
C LEU A 444 26.38 -41.27 27.03
N HIS A 445 27.08 -40.53 27.88
CA HIS A 445 28.46 -40.77 28.29
C HIS A 445 28.43 -41.72 29.49
N ILE A 446 29.23 -42.78 29.45
CA ILE A 446 29.30 -43.82 30.47
C ILE A 446 30.75 -44.01 30.89
N ARG A 447 30.99 -43.86 32.18
CA ARG A 447 32.30 -44.07 32.81
C ARG A 447 32.17 -45.02 33.99
N LEU A 448 33.03 -46.03 34.03
CA LEU A 448 33.13 -46.97 35.16
C LEU A 448 34.42 -46.66 35.91
N VAL A 449 34.29 -46.34 37.19
CA VAL A 449 35.44 -46.06 38.06
C VAL A 449 35.45 -47.00 39.26
N ASP A 450 36.65 -47.31 39.72
CA ASP A 450 36.85 -47.96 41.00
C ASP A 450 36.84 -46.90 42.11
N ALA A 451 35.79 -46.90 42.92
CA ALA A 451 35.54 -45.96 44.01
C ALA A 451 35.83 -46.57 45.39
N THR A 452 36.65 -47.62 45.45
CA THR A 452 37.03 -48.26 46.72
C THR A 452 37.77 -47.26 47.63
N PRO A 453 37.32 -47.03 48.89
CA PRO A 453 37.97 -46.11 49.82
C PRO A 453 39.46 -46.42 50.01
N MET A 454 40.29 -45.37 50.12
CA MET A 454 41.76 -45.44 50.30
C MET A 454 42.58 -45.97 49.11
N VAL A 455 41.94 -46.27 47.97
CA VAL A 455 42.62 -46.50 46.69
C VAL A 455 42.46 -45.25 45.83
N THR A 456 43.52 -44.81 45.14
CA THR A 456 43.41 -43.71 44.16
C THR A 456 42.37 -44.13 43.11
N SER A 457 41.29 -43.35 42.97
CA SER A 457 40.19 -43.69 42.05
C SER A 457 40.74 -43.93 40.65
N SER A 458 40.55 -45.13 40.13
CA SER A 458 41.10 -45.54 38.84
C SER A 458 39.96 -45.75 37.86
N VAL A 459 40.13 -45.22 36.65
CA VAL A 459 39.16 -45.37 35.58
C VAL A 459 39.28 -46.78 35.02
N LEU A 460 38.21 -47.56 35.14
CA LEU A 460 38.13 -48.90 34.57
C LEU A 460 37.70 -48.82 33.10
N TYR A 461 36.73 -47.95 32.79
CA TYR A 461 36.24 -47.70 31.45
C TYR A 461 35.79 -46.24 31.31
N ASP A 462 36.05 -45.65 30.14
CA ASP A 462 35.55 -44.34 29.72
C ASP A 462 35.33 -44.42 28.21
N ASP A 463 34.14 -44.06 27.73
CA ASP A 463 33.83 -44.03 26.30
C ASP A 463 34.39 -42.79 25.58
N GLN A 464 35.01 -41.86 26.32
CA GLN A 464 35.62 -40.61 25.85
C GLN A 464 34.67 -39.68 25.08
N LEU A 465 33.35 -39.81 25.28
CA LEU A 465 32.40 -38.85 24.71
C LEU A 465 32.47 -37.51 25.47
N GLU A 466 32.33 -36.40 24.76
CA GLU A 466 32.27 -35.08 25.40
C GLU A 466 30.98 -34.95 26.23
N THR A 467 31.17 -34.75 27.53
CA THR A 467 30.07 -34.50 28.47
C THR A 467 29.49 -33.11 28.24
N SER A 468 28.17 -33.01 28.33
CA SER A 468 27.50 -31.72 28.24
C SER A 468 27.80 -30.85 29.47
N SER A 469 27.91 -29.55 29.26
CA SER A 469 28.01 -28.56 30.34
C SER A 469 26.70 -28.41 31.14
N ARG A 470 25.60 -29.05 30.70
CA ARG A 470 24.27 -28.99 31.36
C ARG A 470 24.15 -29.86 32.63
N GLY A 471 25.20 -30.57 33.04
CA GLY A 471 25.33 -31.05 34.42
C GLY A 471 24.32 -32.11 34.89
N VAL A 472 23.49 -32.67 33.99
CA VAL A 472 22.67 -33.83 34.32
C VAL A 472 23.56 -35.06 34.25
N SER A 473 24.04 -35.46 35.43
CA SER A 473 24.85 -36.65 35.64
C SER A 473 24.26 -37.47 36.78
N ASP A 474 24.30 -38.78 36.66
CA ASP A 474 23.96 -39.70 37.74
C ASP A 474 25.17 -40.56 38.04
N ALA A 475 25.34 -40.92 39.31
CA ALA A 475 26.48 -41.71 39.75
C ALA A 475 26.02 -42.70 40.81
N ARG A 476 26.17 -43.99 40.51
CA ARG A 476 25.68 -45.07 41.37
C ARG A 476 26.80 -46.07 41.64
N SER A 477 26.93 -46.46 42.90
CA SER A 477 27.98 -47.36 43.37
C SER A 477 27.40 -48.72 43.77
N PHE A 478 28.10 -49.79 43.45
CA PHE A 478 27.75 -51.15 43.84
C PHE A 478 29.00 -51.98 44.18
N PRO A 479 28.91 -52.93 45.12
CA PRO A 479 30.04 -53.78 45.48
C PRO A 479 30.25 -54.88 44.43
N VAL A 480 31.51 -55.14 44.06
CA VAL A 480 31.91 -56.26 43.20
C VAL A 480 33.24 -56.82 43.71
N ALA A 481 33.26 -58.11 44.07
CA ALA A 481 34.47 -58.84 44.45
C ALA A 481 35.41 -58.06 45.38
N GLY A 482 34.90 -57.60 46.54
CA GLY A 482 35.70 -56.87 47.53
C GLY A 482 36.13 -55.46 47.14
N ARG A 483 35.55 -54.89 46.07
CA ARG A 483 35.74 -53.51 45.61
C ARG A 483 34.40 -52.79 45.50
N ILE A 484 34.42 -51.47 45.48
CA ILE A 484 33.24 -50.63 45.21
C ILE A 484 33.42 -50.01 43.84
N TRP A 485 32.61 -50.42 42.87
CA TRP A 485 32.58 -49.81 41.55
C TRP A 485 31.51 -48.74 41.50
N ARG A 486 31.78 -47.65 40.78
CA ARG A 486 30.84 -46.57 40.54
C ARG A 486 30.65 -46.37 39.05
N VAL A 487 29.42 -46.44 38.59
CA VAL A 487 29.02 -46.08 37.24
C VAL A 487 28.61 -44.62 37.26
N GLU A 488 29.29 -43.82 36.47
CA GLU A 488 29.01 -42.41 36.23
C GLU A 488 28.39 -42.30 34.84
N THR A 489 27.17 -41.80 34.76
CA THR A 489 26.48 -41.53 33.50
C THR A 489 26.26 -40.03 33.36
N ALA A 490 26.39 -39.50 32.15
CA ALA A 490 26.11 -38.10 31.85
C ALA A 490 25.51 -37.96 30.45
N LEU A 491 24.73 -36.90 30.22
CA LEU A 491 24.29 -36.57 28.86
C LEU A 491 25.45 -36.02 28.03
N THR A 492 25.60 -36.54 26.81
CA THR A 492 26.57 -36.02 25.83
C THR A 492 26.15 -34.62 25.34
N ALA A 493 27.13 -33.80 24.93
CA ALA A 493 26.82 -32.48 24.36
C ALA A 493 25.86 -32.55 23.16
N LYS A 494 25.99 -33.59 22.33
CA LYS A 494 25.21 -33.79 21.10
C LYS A 494 23.74 -34.14 21.36
N SER A 495 23.41 -34.87 22.43
CA SER A 495 22.00 -35.22 22.74
C SER A 495 21.23 -34.03 23.30
N VAL A 496 21.90 -33.19 24.08
CA VAL A 496 21.34 -31.94 24.59
C VAL A 496 20.98 -30.96 23.46
N GLU A 497 21.76 -30.94 22.38
CA GLU A 497 21.47 -30.11 21.20
C GLU A 497 20.39 -30.70 20.28
N ALA A 498 20.31 -32.03 20.18
CA ALA A 498 19.35 -32.72 19.31
C ALA A 498 17.92 -32.76 19.89
N GLU A 499 17.76 -32.75 21.21
CA GLU A 499 16.46 -32.85 21.89
C GLU A 499 15.88 -31.48 22.31
N SER A 500 15.98 -30.45 21.45
CA SER A 500 15.22 -29.22 21.68
C SER A 500 13.72 -29.52 21.55
N ALA A 501 13.00 -29.52 22.68
CA ALA A 501 11.57 -29.82 22.72
C ALA A 501 10.76 -28.79 21.91
N TRP A 502 10.32 -29.19 20.71
CA TRP A 502 9.44 -28.40 19.85
C TRP A 502 8.09 -28.09 20.52
N GLN A 503 7.69 -28.85 21.55
CA GLN A 503 6.44 -28.68 22.29
C GLN A 503 6.37 -27.33 23.02
N SER A 504 7.39 -26.98 23.82
CA SER A 504 7.54 -25.64 24.41
C SER A 504 7.50 -24.52 23.36
N TRP A 505 8.11 -24.74 22.18
CA TRP A 505 8.07 -23.79 21.07
C TRP A 505 6.67 -23.62 20.47
N PHE A 506 5.91 -24.69 20.29
CA PHE A 506 4.53 -24.61 19.78
C PHE A 506 3.60 -23.89 20.75
N VAL A 507 3.71 -24.14 22.05
CA VAL A 507 2.92 -23.45 23.08
C VAL A 507 3.19 -21.95 23.05
N LEU A 508 4.47 -21.58 22.95
CA LEU A 508 4.87 -20.18 22.94
C LEU A 508 4.47 -19.48 21.64
N ALA A 509 4.81 -20.04 20.49
CA ALA A 509 4.47 -19.48 19.18
C ALA A 509 2.95 -19.39 18.98
N GLY A 510 2.20 -20.44 19.34
CA GLY A 510 0.75 -20.48 19.26
C GLY A 510 0.07 -19.49 20.21
N GLY A 511 0.50 -19.46 21.48
CA GLY A 511 -0.02 -18.54 22.48
C GLY A 511 0.23 -17.07 22.12
N LEU A 512 1.45 -16.74 21.66
CA LEU A 512 1.79 -15.37 21.27
C LEU A 512 1.12 -14.94 19.97
N SER A 513 0.90 -15.87 19.04
CA SER A 513 0.08 -15.63 17.84
C SER A 513 -1.37 -15.32 18.22
N PHE A 514 -1.93 -16.04 19.20
CA PHE A 514 -3.26 -15.74 19.73
C PHE A 514 -3.33 -14.36 20.41
N VAL A 515 -2.33 -14.00 21.22
CA VAL A 515 -2.24 -12.65 21.84
C VAL A 515 -2.12 -11.57 20.77
N SER A 516 -1.34 -11.82 19.72
CA SER A 516 -1.19 -10.90 18.58
C SER A 516 -2.51 -10.72 17.82
N LEU A 517 -3.24 -11.81 17.56
CA LEU A 517 -4.56 -11.78 16.92
C LEU A 517 -5.59 -11.05 17.78
N LEU A 518 -5.61 -11.29 19.09
CA LEU A 518 -6.43 -10.57 20.04
C LEU A 518 -6.11 -9.06 19.99
N GLY A 519 -4.83 -8.69 19.90
CA GLY A 519 -4.40 -7.31 19.69
C GLY A 519 -4.97 -6.68 18.43
N VAL A 520 -4.93 -7.39 17.29
CA VAL A 520 -5.55 -6.95 16.03
C VAL A 520 -7.04 -6.70 16.24
N VAL A 521 -7.77 -7.68 16.78
CA VAL A 521 -9.22 -7.61 16.99
C VAL A 521 -9.59 -6.43 17.90
N LEU A 522 -8.89 -6.25 19.02
CA LEU A 522 -9.14 -5.15 19.95
C LEU A 522 -8.84 -3.77 19.32
N LEU A 523 -7.77 -3.64 18.53
CA LEU A 523 -7.46 -2.40 17.82
C LEU A 523 -8.51 -2.06 16.75
N VAL A 524 -9.01 -3.06 16.03
CA VAL A 524 -10.08 -2.91 15.03
C VAL A 524 -11.40 -2.54 15.69
N LEU A 525 -11.81 -3.25 16.74
CA LEU A 525 -13.06 -3.00 17.47
C LEU A 525 -13.08 -1.59 18.07
N THR A 526 -12.02 -1.19 18.78
CA THR A 526 -11.90 0.16 19.35
C THR A 526 -11.76 1.25 18.28
N GLY A 527 -11.19 0.92 17.12
CA GLY A 527 -11.16 1.79 15.95
C GLY A 527 -12.57 2.05 15.38
N ASN A 528 -13.39 1.01 15.27
CA ASN A 528 -14.78 1.13 14.80
C ASN A 528 -15.65 1.93 15.78
N GLU A 529 -15.53 1.69 17.08
CA GLU A 529 -16.24 2.48 18.11
C GLU A 529 -15.91 3.98 17.99
N SER A 530 -14.61 4.30 17.84
CA SER A 530 -14.17 5.69 17.68
C SER A 530 -14.70 6.33 16.38
N ARG A 531 -14.83 5.55 15.31
CA ARG A 531 -15.42 6.02 14.03
C ARG A 531 -16.92 6.26 14.15
N LEU A 532 -17.63 5.39 14.85
CA LEU A 532 -19.07 5.52 15.06
C LEU A 532 -19.38 6.80 15.83
N LEU A 533 -18.66 7.04 16.95
CA LEU A 533 -18.81 8.27 17.73
C LEU A 533 -18.47 9.53 16.94
N ALA A 534 -17.43 9.49 16.09
CA ALA A 534 -17.07 10.61 15.24
C ALA A 534 -18.14 10.87 14.15
N ALA A 535 -18.73 9.81 13.58
CA ALA A 535 -19.81 9.92 12.62
C ALA A 535 -21.08 10.48 13.27
N GLU A 536 -21.41 10.05 14.48
CA GLU A 536 -22.56 10.53 15.25
C GLU A 536 -22.42 12.01 15.61
N SER A 537 -21.24 12.43 16.09
CA SER A 537 -20.98 13.85 16.37
C SER A 537 -21.06 14.72 15.12
N ARG A 538 -20.57 14.22 13.97
CA ARG A 538 -20.66 14.93 12.69
C ARG A 538 -22.10 15.04 12.21
N TYR A 539 -22.89 13.99 12.42
CA TYR A 539 -24.31 13.98 12.09
C TYR A 539 -25.09 14.99 12.95
N ARG A 540 -24.86 15.03 14.27
CA ARG A 540 -25.50 16.04 15.15
C ARG A 540 -25.13 17.47 14.73
N ASP A 541 -23.85 17.75 14.46
CA ASP A 541 -23.41 19.07 14.01
C ASP A 541 -24.04 19.48 12.66
N LEU A 542 -24.15 18.55 11.72
CA LEU A 542 -24.85 18.78 10.44
C LEU A 542 -26.36 19.05 10.65
N ASN A 543 -27.00 18.30 11.56
CA ASN A 543 -28.42 18.45 11.87
C ASN A 543 -28.70 19.80 12.54
N ASP A 544 -27.91 20.18 13.55
CA ASP A 544 -28.06 21.42 14.32
C ASP A 544 -27.71 22.68 13.54
N ARG A 545 -26.81 22.59 12.55
CA ARG A 545 -26.43 23.73 11.69
C ARG A 545 -27.15 23.76 10.34
N SER A 546 -28.18 22.95 10.14
CA SER A 546 -28.98 22.98 8.92
C SER A 546 -29.69 24.33 8.75
N PRO A 547 -29.81 24.88 7.53
CA PRO A 547 -30.61 26.08 7.27
C PRO A 547 -32.11 25.83 7.44
N ASP A 548 -32.57 24.60 7.23
CA ASP A 548 -33.96 24.19 7.44
C ASP A 548 -34.17 23.72 8.90
N MET A 549 -35.37 23.96 9.42
CA MET A 549 -35.78 23.48 10.75
C MET A 549 -36.13 21.98 10.63
N TYR A 550 -35.52 21.14 11.45
CA TYR A 550 -35.80 19.71 11.49
C TYR A 550 -36.44 19.30 12.81
N ALA A 551 -37.41 18.39 12.73
CA ALA A 551 -37.86 17.63 13.89
C ALA A 551 -38.15 16.17 13.53
N THR A 552 -38.04 15.31 14.53
CA THR A 552 -38.54 13.95 14.48
C THR A 552 -39.86 13.91 15.22
N LEU A 553 -40.89 13.37 14.60
CA LEU A 553 -42.23 13.23 15.14
C LEU A 553 -42.54 11.76 15.38
N ASP A 554 -43.27 11.47 16.44
CA ASP A 554 -43.87 10.16 16.66
C ASP A 554 -44.97 9.89 15.64
N ALA A 555 -44.96 8.73 14.99
CA ALA A 555 -45.88 8.44 13.89
C ALA A 555 -47.35 8.28 14.36
N GLU A 556 -47.56 7.82 15.59
CA GLU A 556 -48.89 7.54 16.13
C GLU A 556 -49.47 8.80 16.78
N THR A 557 -48.71 9.49 17.62
CA THR A 557 -49.18 10.62 18.42
C THR A 557 -48.92 11.99 17.78
N GLY A 558 -48.02 12.10 16.79
CA GLY A 558 -47.64 13.37 16.18
C GLY A 558 -46.87 14.30 17.14
N VAL A 559 -46.32 13.75 18.22
CA VAL A 559 -45.55 14.49 19.22
C VAL A 559 -44.11 14.66 18.75
N ILE A 560 -43.52 15.82 19.03
CA ILE A 560 -42.11 16.08 18.70
C ILE A 560 -41.21 15.28 19.64
N LEU A 561 -40.45 14.34 19.07
CA LEU A 561 -39.48 13.51 19.77
C LEU A 561 -38.11 14.19 19.89
N ASP A 562 -37.69 14.91 18.85
CA ASP A 562 -36.43 15.65 18.81
C ASP A 562 -36.51 16.77 17.76
N CYS A 563 -35.69 17.81 17.90
CA CYS A 563 -35.59 18.90 16.93
C CYS A 563 -34.16 19.44 16.82
N ASN A 564 -33.85 20.21 15.77
CA ASN A 564 -32.53 20.84 15.64
C ASN A 564 -32.49 22.25 16.25
N GLU A 565 -31.29 22.77 16.52
CA GLU A 565 -31.13 24.14 17.05
C GLU A 565 -31.74 25.23 16.15
N THR A 566 -31.78 25.01 14.84
CA THR A 566 -32.44 25.93 13.89
C THR A 566 -33.94 26.08 14.19
N ALA A 567 -34.64 25.00 14.54
CA ALA A 567 -36.06 25.03 14.92
C ALA A 567 -36.30 25.84 16.20
N VAL A 568 -35.45 25.63 17.21
CA VAL A 568 -35.45 26.36 18.50
C VAL A 568 -35.29 27.86 18.26
N ALA A 569 -34.28 28.25 17.48
CA ALA A 569 -33.99 29.64 17.16
C ALA A 569 -35.09 30.31 16.33
N ALA A 570 -35.66 29.61 15.34
CA ALA A 570 -36.68 30.15 14.44
C ALA A 570 -38.05 30.35 15.09
N LEU A 571 -38.43 29.47 16.04
CA LEU A 571 -39.68 29.55 16.79
C LEU A 571 -39.57 30.42 18.05
N ASN A 572 -38.35 30.70 18.51
CA ASN A 572 -38.05 31.46 19.73
C ASN A 572 -38.63 30.76 20.99
N VAL A 573 -38.42 29.45 21.08
CA VAL A 573 -38.91 28.57 22.15
C VAL A 573 -37.80 27.59 22.52
N ASP A 574 -37.59 27.33 23.82
CA ASP A 574 -36.58 26.39 24.29
C ASP A 574 -36.84 24.96 23.84
N ARG A 575 -35.78 24.19 23.57
CA ARG A 575 -35.85 22.79 23.10
C ARG A 575 -36.72 21.91 24.00
N HIS A 576 -36.62 22.07 25.32
CA HIS A 576 -37.39 21.30 26.30
C HIS A 576 -38.90 21.61 26.29
N GLU A 577 -39.30 22.78 25.79
CA GLU A 577 -40.72 23.14 25.61
C GLU A 577 -41.28 22.63 24.28
N LEU A 578 -40.41 22.34 23.30
CA LEU A 578 -40.78 21.78 22.00
C LEU A 578 -40.88 20.25 22.03
N ILE A 579 -39.93 19.57 22.70
CA ILE A 579 -39.95 18.10 22.85
C ILE A 579 -41.13 17.70 23.74
N GLY A 580 -41.93 16.73 23.28
CA GLY A 580 -43.13 16.27 23.98
C GLY A 580 -44.39 17.07 23.66
N ARG A 581 -44.30 18.14 22.86
CA ARG A 581 -45.45 18.92 22.41
C ARG A 581 -46.06 18.35 21.12
N PRO A 582 -47.39 18.35 20.96
CA PRO A 582 -48.03 18.03 19.69
C PRO A 582 -47.60 19.01 18.60
N TRP A 583 -47.25 18.48 17.43
CA TRP A 583 -46.74 19.32 16.33
C TRP A 583 -47.78 20.29 15.75
N THR A 584 -49.09 19.99 15.88
CA THR A 584 -50.21 20.84 15.43
C THR A 584 -50.29 22.18 16.18
N ASP A 585 -49.80 22.20 17.43
CA ASP A 585 -49.79 23.40 18.26
C ASP A 585 -48.77 24.46 17.81
N LEU A 586 -47.87 24.10 16.89
CA LEU A 586 -46.89 25.01 16.32
C LEU A 586 -47.45 25.86 15.16
N TYR A 587 -48.62 25.52 14.62
CA TYR A 587 -49.20 26.23 13.48
C TYR A 587 -50.16 27.35 13.90
N ASP A 588 -50.14 28.44 13.12
CA ASP A 588 -51.09 29.53 13.23
C ASP A 588 -52.52 29.06 12.93
N ARG A 589 -53.52 29.77 13.47
CA ARG A 589 -54.94 29.40 13.35
C ARG A 589 -55.38 29.20 11.90
N ALA A 590 -54.81 29.94 10.94
CA ALA A 590 -55.14 29.83 9.52
C ALA A 590 -54.58 28.56 8.84
N SER A 591 -53.60 27.88 9.44
CA SER A 591 -52.91 26.73 8.83
C SER A 591 -53.09 25.41 9.60
N ARG A 592 -53.90 25.40 10.67
CA ARG A 592 -54.13 24.18 11.47
C ARG A 592 -54.85 23.07 10.71
N GLU A 593 -55.89 23.42 9.95
CA GLU A 593 -56.66 22.45 9.16
C GLU A 593 -55.78 21.76 8.10
N SER A 594 -55.01 22.55 7.34
CA SER A 594 -54.05 22.01 6.37
C SER A 594 -52.90 21.21 7.00
N ALA A 595 -52.52 21.51 8.25
CA ALA A 595 -51.54 20.72 8.99
C ALA A 595 -52.13 19.38 9.45
N ASP A 596 -53.40 19.34 9.86
CA ASP A 596 -54.10 18.11 10.23
C ASP A 596 -54.26 17.18 9.01
N GLU A 597 -54.65 17.73 7.86
CA GLU A 597 -54.72 16.99 6.58
C GLU A 597 -53.35 16.40 6.19
N ALA A 598 -52.27 17.17 6.35
CA ALA A 598 -50.92 16.69 6.11
C ALA A 598 -50.51 15.56 7.08
N LEU A 599 -51.00 15.56 8.33
CA LEU A 599 -50.74 14.44 9.25
C LEU A 599 -51.41 13.16 8.78
N GLU A 600 -52.67 13.25 8.38
CA GLU A 600 -53.45 12.11 7.90
C GLU A 600 -52.85 11.53 6.62
N GLU A 601 -52.41 12.41 5.71
CA GLU A 601 -51.71 12.00 4.50
C GLU A 601 -50.38 11.31 4.82
N PHE A 602 -49.58 11.86 5.75
CA PHE A 602 -48.35 11.22 6.21
C PHE A 602 -48.61 9.83 6.80
N ARG A 603 -49.65 9.67 7.63
CA ARG A 603 -50.02 8.36 8.20
C ARG A 603 -50.43 7.34 7.12
N ARG A 604 -51.05 7.81 6.04
CA ARG A 604 -51.54 6.95 4.95
C ARG A 604 -50.45 6.58 3.94
N VAL A 605 -49.64 7.55 3.52
CA VAL A 605 -48.68 7.42 2.41
C VAL A 605 -47.25 7.21 2.93
N GLY A 606 -46.96 7.69 4.14
CA GLY A 606 -45.63 7.69 4.74
C GLY A 606 -44.75 8.85 4.31
N GLU A 607 -45.19 9.71 3.40
CA GLU A 607 -44.46 10.91 2.99
C GLU A 607 -45.42 12.03 2.61
N VAL A 608 -45.01 13.26 2.90
CA VAL A 608 -45.70 14.50 2.54
C VAL A 608 -44.65 15.51 2.10
N HIS A 609 -44.87 16.20 1.00
CA HIS A 609 -43.90 17.13 0.43
C HIS A 609 -44.53 18.49 0.15
N ASP A 610 -43.75 19.54 0.36
CA ASP A 610 -44.06 20.93 0.00
C ASP A 610 -45.42 21.50 0.45
N VAL A 611 -45.88 21.17 1.66
CA VAL A 611 -47.12 21.74 2.20
C VAL A 611 -46.86 23.14 2.77
N GLU A 612 -47.44 24.17 2.15
CA GLU A 612 -47.29 25.54 2.62
C GLU A 612 -48.17 25.83 3.84
N LEU A 613 -47.52 26.16 4.96
CA LEU A 613 -48.18 26.39 6.25
C LEU A 613 -47.62 27.66 6.90
N GLN A 614 -48.28 28.15 7.93
CA GLN A 614 -47.78 29.23 8.78
C GLN A 614 -47.49 28.73 10.19
N LEU A 615 -46.24 28.86 10.64
CA LEU A 615 -45.84 28.57 12.01
C LEU A 615 -46.07 29.78 12.91
N ALA A 616 -46.67 29.54 14.08
CA ALA A 616 -46.84 30.52 15.13
C ALA A 616 -45.48 30.79 15.82
N ARG A 617 -45.05 32.05 15.84
CA ARG A 617 -43.82 32.48 16.51
C ARG A 617 -44.14 33.25 17.80
N ARG A 618 -43.44 32.96 18.90
CA ARG A 618 -43.68 33.64 20.18
C ARG A 618 -43.27 35.12 20.11
N GLY A 619 -44.25 36.02 20.14
CA GLY A 619 -44.04 37.47 20.13
C GLY A 619 -43.62 38.07 18.78
N ARG A 620 -43.77 37.32 17.68
CA ARG A 620 -43.45 37.77 16.31
C ARG A 620 -44.59 37.44 15.34
N ARG A 621 -44.53 38.00 14.12
CA ARG A 621 -45.45 37.63 13.04
C ARG A 621 -45.28 36.14 12.69
N PRO A 622 -46.37 35.46 12.27
CA PRO A 622 -46.31 34.09 11.77
C PRO A 622 -45.26 33.93 10.67
N LEU A 623 -44.68 32.74 10.59
CA LEU A 623 -43.67 32.39 9.59
C LEU A 623 -44.29 31.52 8.51
N ASP A 624 -44.26 32.00 7.26
CA ASP A 624 -44.57 31.15 6.11
C ASP A 624 -43.48 30.09 5.94
N VAL A 625 -43.87 28.82 5.98
CA VAL A 625 -42.99 27.68 5.78
C VAL A 625 -43.53 26.71 4.74
N SER A 626 -42.61 25.98 4.10
CA SER A 626 -42.92 24.73 3.38
C SER A 626 -42.54 23.56 4.28
N LEU A 627 -43.50 22.69 4.59
CA LEU A 627 -43.34 21.47 5.37
C LEU A 627 -43.10 20.27 4.43
N SER A 628 -42.14 19.41 4.76
CA SER A 628 -42.01 18.08 4.17
C SER A 628 -41.70 17.04 5.25
N VAL A 629 -42.33 15.88 5.19
CA VAL A 629 -42.21 14.79 6.18
C VAL A 629 -41.93 13.48 5.47
N THR A 630 -40.96 12.71 5.97
CA THR A 630 -40.62 11.38 5.43
C THR A 630 -40.64 10.32 6.53
N ALA A 631 -41.26 9.17 6.27
CA ALA A 631 -41.38 8.09 7.24
C ALA A 631 -40.04 7.42 7.55
N LEU A 632 -39.79 7.23 8.83
CA LEU A 632 -38.81 6.31 9.37
C LEU A 632 -39.52 4.99 9.67
N ARG A 633 -39.01 3.90 9.09
CA ARG A 633 -39.60 2.57 9.19
C ARG A 633 -38.73 1.64 10.05
N ASP A 634 -39.35 0.71 10.75
CA ASP A 634 -38.65 -0.37 11.45
C ASP A 634 -38.28 -1.53 10.50
N ASP A 635 -37.61 -2.56 11.04
CA ASP A 635 -37.19 -3.76 10.29
C ASP A 635 -38.40 -4.58 9.76
N ALA A 636 -39.60 -4.36 10.30
CA ALA A 636 -40.86 -4.96 9.83
C ALA A 636 -41.58 -4.10 8.78
N GLY A 637 -41.01 -2.95 8.40
CA GLY A 637 -41.55 -2.02 7.41
C GLY A 637 -42.64 -1.07 7.94
N GLN A 638 -42.95 -1.12 9.23
CA GLN A 638 -43.95 -0.26 9.88
C GLN A 638 -43.36 1.12 10.13
N ILE A 639 -44.19 2.16 9.97
CA ILE A 639 -43.79 3.54 10.20
C ILE A 639 -43.75 3.79 11.72
N VAL A 640 -42.57 4.10 12.25
CA VAL A 640 -42.36 4.35 13.68
C VAL A 640 -42.23 5.84 14.01
N ALA A 641 -41.73 6.64 13.08
CA ALA A 641 -41.57 8.08 13.26
C ALA A 641 -41.60 8.81 11.90
N GLY A 642 -41.82 10.12 11.91
CA GLY A 642 -41.71 11.00 10.75
C GLY A 642 -40.58 11.99 10.91
N ARG A 643 -39.69 12.13 9.92
CA ARG A 643 -38.69 13.18 9.89
C ARG A 643 -39.25 14.38 9.13
N SER A 644 -39.47 15.47 9.84
CA SER A 644 -40.08 16.70 9.33
C SER A 644 -39.03 17.78 9.09
N ALA A 645 -39.18 18.49 7.97
CA ALA A 645 -38.38 19.63 7.57
C ALA A 645 -39.31 20.83 7.31
N TRP A 646 -39.06 21.96 7.96
CA TRP A 646 -39.71 23.23 7.65
C TRP A 646 -38.70 24.21 7.06
N ARG A 647 -39.01 24.70 5.87
CA ARG A 647 -38.23 25.70 5.16
C ARG A 647 -38.93 27.06 5.18
N ASP A 648 -38.24 28.12 5.57
CA ASP A 648 -38.76 29.49 5.49
C ASP A 648 -38.98 29.92 4.02
N ILE A 649 -40.21 30.31 3.67
CA ILE A 649 -40.60 30.73 2.32
C ILE A 649 -41.09 32.19 2.26
N GLY A 650 -40.87 32.99 3.30
CA GLY A 650 -41.37 34.38 3.36
C GLY A 650 -40.86 35.25 2.21
N SER A 651 -39.58 35.13 1.86
CA SER A 651 -39.00 35.85 0.70
C SER A 651 -39.57 35.35 -0.63
N ARG A 652 -39.88 34.05 -0.72
CA ARG A 652 -40.44 33.44 -1.94
C ARG A 652 -41.84 33.99 -2.23
N LYS A 653 -42.73 34.07 -1.24
CA LYS A 653 -44.11 34.58 -1.43
C LYS A 653 -44.14 36.04 -1.89
N LEU A 654 -43.20 36.88 -1.43
CA LEU A 654 -43.07 38.26 -1.91
C LEU A 654 -42.63 38.33 -3.38
N ILE A 655 -41.65 37.50 -3.77
CA ILE A 655 -41.19 37.40 -5.16
C ILE A 655 -42.30 36.89 -6.06
N GLU A 656 -43.10 35.91 -5.62
CA GLU A 656 -44.24 35.39 -6.38
C GLU A 656 -45.30 36.45 -6.63
N ARG A 657 -45.59 37.34 -5.67
CA ARG A 657 -46.51 38.47 -5.87
C ARG A 657 -45.99 39.48 -6.90
N ASP A 658 -44.72 39.86 -6.82
CA ASP A 658 -44.11 40.78 -7.79
C ASP A 658 -43.98 40.14 -9.18
N LEU A 659 -43.74 38.83 -9.24
CA LEU A 659 -43.76 38.04 -10.47
C LEU A 659 -45.17 37.97 -11.05
N ALA A 660 -46.19 37.72 -10.23
CA ALA A 660 -47.59 37.66 -10.67
C ALA A 660 -48.05 39.00 -11.27
N LEU A 661 -47.68 40.14 -10.66
CA LEU A 661 -47.90 41.45 -11.27
C LEU A 661 -47.22 41.54 -12.64
N ARG A 662 -45.92 41.23 -12.73
CA ARG A 662 -45.16 41.29 -13.99
C ARG A 662 -45.71 40.35 -15.06
N LEU A 663 -46.21 39.17 -14.68
CA LEU A 663 -46.87 38.22 -15.58
C LEU A 663 -48.20 38.78 -16.05
N ALA A 664 -49.03 39.31 -15.16
CA ALA A 664 -50.30 39.95 -15.52
C ALA A 664 -50.10 41.14 -16.48
N LEU A 665 -49.06 41.96 -16.26
CA LEU A 665 -48.66 43.03 -17.18
C LEU A 665 -48.17 42.47 -18.53
N GLY A 666 -47.45 41.36 -18.52
CA GLY A 666 -47.00 40.66 -19.72
C GLY A 666 -48.11 39.95 -20.51
N ASP A 667 -49.18 39.52 -19.84
CA ASP A 667 -50.34 38.86 -20.46
C ASP A 667 -51.30 39.88 -21.05
N ALA A 668 -51.58 40.99 -20.37
CA ALA A 668 -52.41 42.08 -20.89
C ALA A 668 -51.84 42.69 -22.17
N ARG A 669 -50.51 42.62 -22.33
CA ARG A 669 -49.78 42.98 -23.56
C ARG A 669 -50.27 42.22 -24.80
N ARG A 670 -50.80 41.02 -24.63
CA ARG A 670 -51.29 40.18 -25.74
C ARG A 670 -52.72 40.54 -26.15
N SER A 671 -53.47 41.22 -25.29
CA SER A 671 -54.89 41.52 -25.49
C SER A 671 -55.17 42.98 -25.86
N LEU A 672 -54.21 43.88 -25.68
CA LEU A 672 -54.33 45.30 -25.99
C LEU A 672 -53.43 45.64 -27.19
N ASP A 673 -54.04 46.05 -28.30
CA ASP A 673 -53.33 46.38 -29.56
C ASP A 673 -52.94 47.87 -29.65
N ASP A 674 -53.53 48.73 -28.82
CA ASP A 674 -53.24 50.16 -28.77
C ASP A 674 -52.24 50.50 -27.65
N GLU A 675 -51.32 51.41 -27.96
CA GLU A 675 -50.32 51.93 -27.04
C GLU A 675 -50.96 52.67 -25.86
N VAL A 676 -51.99 53.47 -26.14
CA VAL A 676 -52.67 54.29 -25.14
C VAL A 676 -53.36 53.40 -24.10
N ASP A 677 -54.05 52.35 -24.56
CA ASP A 677 -54.76 51.40 -23.70
C ASP A 677 -53.81 50.62 -22.78
N TYR A 678 -52.61 50.25 -23.27
CA TYR A 678 -51.64 49.53 -22.46
C TYR A 678 -50.97 50.43 -21.40
N GLY A 679 -50.67 51.69 -21.75
CA GLY A 679 -50.12 52.67 -20.81
C GLY A 679 -51.05 52.88 -19.61
N THR A 680 -52.34 53.07 -19.87
CA THR A 680 -53.39 53.22 -18.84
C THR A 680 -53.54 51.95 -17.99
N PHE A 681 -53.55 50.77 -18.62
CA PHE A 681 -53.65 49.50 -17.89
C PHE A 681 -52.47 49.28 -16.93
N VAL A 682 -51.25 49.55 -17.38
CA VAL A 682 -50.03 49.43 -16.57
C VAL A 682 -50.09 50.40 -15.39
N ALA A 683 -50.41 51.66 -15.66
CA ALA A 683 -50.56 52.68 -14.61
C ALA A 683 -51.58 52.26 -13.55
N GLY A 684 -52.73 51.70 -13.96
CA GLY A 684 -53.75 51.20 -13.03
C GLY A 684 -53.29 50.02 -12.17
N ARG A 685 -52.69 49.00 -12.78
CA ARG A 685 -52.24 47.79 -12.07
C ARG A 685 -51.08 48.07 -11.11
N VAL A 686 -50.11 48.86 -11.54
CA VAL A 686 -49.00 49.30 -10.70
C VAL A 686 -49.52 50.18 -9.56
N GLY A 687 -50.42 51.10 -9.88
CA GLY A 687 -51.07 51.97 -8.90
C GLY A 687 -51.78 51.20 -7.79
N THR A 688 -52.52 50.14 -8.13
CA THR A 688 -53.15 49.25 -7.15
C THR A 688 -52.15 48.38 -6.39
N HIS A 689 -51.13 47.81 -7.05
CA HIS A 689 -50.15 46.92 -6.39
C HIS A 689 -49.25 47.65 -5.39
N LEU A 690 -48.89 48.90 -5.69
CA LEU A 690 -48.12 49.76 -4.80
C LEU A 690 -49.00 50.51 -3.79
N ASP A 691 -50.33 50.45 -3.92
CA ASP A 691 -51.31 51.25 -3.16
C ASP A 691 -50.92 52.74 -3.10
N VAL A 692 -50.83 53.35 -4.28
CA VAL A 692 -50.50 54.78 -4.46
C VAL A 692 -51.70 55.56 -4.96
N ASP A 693 -51.76 56.85 -4.67
CA ASP A 693 -52.90 57.70 -5.06
C ASP A 693 -52.92 58.03 -6.55
N ARG A 694 -51.74 58.04 -7.17
CA ARG A 694 -51.61 58.33 -8.60
C ARG A 694 -50.52 57.51 -9.29
N CYS A 695 -50.77 57.07 -10.51
CA CYS A 695 -49.74 56.51 -11.39
C CYS A 695 -50.04 56.86 -12.86
N TYR A 696 -49.04 57.26 -13.65
CA TYR A 696 -49.27 57.74 -15.02
C TYR A 696 -48.02 57.78 -15.89
N PHE A 697 -48.22 57.76 -17.21
CA PHE A 697 -47.18 58.03 -18.19
C PHE A 697 -47.24 59.48 -18.66
N SER A 698 -46.08 60.04 -18.95
CA SER A 698 -45.94 61.39 -19.50
C SER A 698 -44.96 61.39 -20.66
N ASP A 699 -45.39 61.90 -21.82
CA ASP A 699 -44.54 62.12 -22.99
C ASP A 699 -43.84 63.48 -22.88
N ILE A 700 -42.58 63.53 -23.28
CA ILE A 700 -41.71 64.70 -23.12
C ILE A 700 -41.34 65.27 -24.48
N ASP A 701 -41.83 66.48 -24.76
CA ASP A 701 -41.41 67.25 -25.93
C ASP A 701 -40.30 68.23 -25.54
N LEU A 702 -39.04 67.79 -25.72
CA LEU A 702 -37.87 68.62 -25.44
C LEU A 702 -37.71 69.82 -26.40
N LYS A 703 -38.41 69.85 -27.55
CA LYS A 703 -38.33 71.01 -28.46
C LYS A 703 -39.18 72.16 -27.96
N HIS A 704 -40.31 71.84 -27.34
CA HIS A 704 -41.25 72.83 -26.79
C HIS A 704 -41.16 72.95 -25.26
N ASP A 705 -40.30 72.15 -24.60
CA ASP A 705 -40.08 72.07 -23.14
C ASP A 705 -41.39 71.80 -22.35
N THR A 706 -42.22 70.91 -22.88
CA THR A 706 -43.51 70.54 -22.31
C THR A 706 -43.61 69.05 -22.00
N MET A 707 -44.37 68.72 -20.96
CA MET A 707 -44.78 67.37 -20.58
C MET A 707 -46.25 67.16 -20.95
N VAL A 708 -46.58 66.03 -21.57
CA VAL A 708 -47.93 65.66 -21.99
C VAL A 708 -48.37 64.40 -21.24
N VAL A 709 -49.42 64.51 -20.43
CA VAL A 709 -50.06 63.35 -19.79
C VAL A 709 -51.33 63.04 -20.56
N LEU A 710 -51.39 61.86 -21.18
CA LEU A 710 -52.54 61.42 -21.98
C LEU A 710 -53.63 60.77 -21.12
N ASP A 711 -53.24 60.05 -20.08
CA ASP A 711 -54.14 59.38 -19.14
C ASP A 711 -53.44 59.14 -17.79
N ASP A 712 -54.20 59.02 -16.70
CA ASP A 712 -53.68 58.77 -15.35
C ASP A 712 -54.57 57.87 -14.48
N TYR A 713 -53.96 56.99 -13.68
CA TYR A 713 -54.64 56.29 -12.59
C TYR A 713 -54.71 57.22 -11.38
N HIS A 714 -55.91 57.53 -10.88
CA HIS A 714 -56.10 58.48 -9.78
C HIS A 714 -57.32 58.14 -8.87
N PRO A 715 -57.39 56.94 -8.26
CA PRO A 715 -58.57 56.47 -7.53
C PRO A 715 -59.02 57.37 -6.37
N ARG A 716 -58.09 58.15 -5.81
CA ARG A 716 -58.29 59.01 -4.63
C ARG A 716 -57.93 60.49 -4.92
N SER A 717 -57.82 60.90 -6.18
CA SER A 717 -57.37 62.25 -6.58
C SER A 717 -58.01 62.71 -7.90
N SER A 718 -57.91 64.00 -8.25
CA SER A 718 -58.39 64.53 -9.53
C SER A 718 -57.39 64.27 -10.66
N SER A 719 -57.85 63.98 -11.87
CA SER A 719 -56.99 63.76 -13.06
C SER A 719 -56.07 64.96 -13.35
N ILE A 720 -54.88 64.67 -13.91
CA ILE A 720 -53.89 65.67 -14.33
C ILE A 720 -53.56 65.61 -15.82
N VAL A 721 -54.42 64.96 -16.62
CA VAL A 721 -54.30 64.88 -18.08
C VAL A 721 -54.23 66.28 -18.69
N GLY A 722 -53.27 66.48 -19.58
CA GLY A 722 -53.03 67.77 -20.21
C GLY A 722 -51.56 68.01 -20.56
N VAL A 723 -51.29 69.23 -21.04
CA VAL A 723 -49.94 69.69 -21.39
C VAL A 723 -49.49 70.68 -20.33
N THR A 724 -48.35 70.39 -19.69
CA THR A 724 -47.77 71.24 -18.65
C THR A 724 -46.33 71.62 -19.03
N PRO A 725 -45.94 72.90 -18.92
CA PRO A 725 -44.54 73.32 -19.06
C PRO A 725 -43.63 72.59 -18.07
N LEU A 726 -42.40 72.25 -18.47
CA LEU A 726 -41.48 71.53 -17.57
C LEU A 726 -40.90 72.44 -16.47
N ASP A 727 -40.69 73.72 -16.76
CA ASP A 727 -40.08 74.69 -15.84
C ASP A 727 -40.77 74.81 -14.47
N VAL A 728 -42.09 74.59 -14.40
CA VAL A 728 -42.88 74.67 -13.16
C VAL A 728 -42.48 73.62 -12.11
N TYR A 729 -41.85 72.52 -12.50
CA TYR A 729 -41.42 71.42 -11.61
C TYR A 729 -39.99 71.59 -11.07
N GLY A 730 -39.28 72.65 -11.47
CA GLY A 730 -37.95 72.97 -10.96
C GLY A 730 -36.80 72.21 -11.64
N THR A 731 -35.67 72.89 -11.81
CA THR A 731 -34.55 72.41 -12.64
C THR A 731 -33.77 71.25 -12.01
N ALA A 732 -33.68 71.19 -10.68
CA ALA A 732 -32.88 70.18 -9.97
C ALA A 732 -33.48 68.76 -10.07
N ALA A 733 -34.80 68.63 -9.93
CA ALA A 733 -35.50 67.35 -10.08
C ALA A 733 -35.46 66.86 -11.54
N LEU A 734 -35.68 67.77 -12.50
CA LEU A 734 -35.65 67.45 -13.92
C LEU A 734 -34.26 67.09 -14.45
N ALA A 735 -33.19 67.67 -13.88
CA ALA A 735 -31.83 67.33 -14.26
C ALA A 735 -31.52 65.84 -14.07
N LEU A 736 -32.09 65.21 -13.04
CA LEU A 736 -31.92 63.76 -12.79
C LEU A 736 -32.62 62.92 -13.88
N LEU A 737 -33.84 63.30 -14.27
CA LEU A 737 -34.58 62.61 -15.32
C LEU A 737 -33.89 62.75 -16.69
N ARG A 738 -33.35 63.94 -17.01
CA ARG A 738 -32.61 64.22 -18.25
C ARG A 738 -31.37 63.35 -18.42
N VAL A 739 -30.71 62.95 -17.33
CA VAL A 739 -29.55 62.05 -17.35
C VAL A 739 -29.93 60.57 -17.12
N GLY A 740 -31.23 60.24 -17.17
CA GLY A 740 -31.72 58.87 -17.06
C GLY A 740 -31.75 58.30 -15.64
N ARG A 741 -31.70 59.14 -14.59
CA ARG A 741 -31.77 58.68 -13.20
C ARG A 741 -33.19 58.76 -12.67
N THR A 742 -33.64 57.69 -12.01
CA THR A 742 -34.93 57.65 -11.32
C THR A 742 -34.98 58.70 -10.21
N LEU A 743 -36.05 59.49 -10.22
CA LEU A 743 -36.34 60.49 -9.21
C LEU A 743 -37.13 59.84 -8.07
N VAL A 744 -36.61 59.91 -6.84
CA VAL A 744 -37.29 59.43 -5.63
C VAL A 744 -37.37 60.60 -4.65
N ILE A 745 -38.59 60.98 -4.27
CA ILE A 745 -38.89 62.07 -3.35
C ILE A 745 -39.94 61.56 -2.35
N ASP A 746 -39.55 61.44 -1.09
CA ASP A 746 -40.44 60.99 -0.01
C ASP A 746 -41.40 62.10 0.48
N ASP A 747 -40.98 63.38 0.37
CA ASP A 747 -41.82 64.57 0.63
C ASP A 747 -41.37 65.74 -0.28
N THR A 748 -42.21 66.13 -1.24
CA THR A 748 -41.92 67.17 -2.24
C THR A 748 -41.85 68.58 -1.68
N ALA A 749 -42.50 68.87 -0.55
CA ALA A 749 -42.42 70.18 0.09
C ALA A 749 -41.18 70.33 0.97
N ALA A 750 -40.64 69.22 1.47
CA ALA A 750 -39.46 69.21 2.34
C ALA A 750 -38.15 68.91 1.60
N ASP A 751 -38.18 68.22 0.45
CA ASP A 751 -36.96 67.88 -0.30
C ASP A 751 -36.33 69.12 -0.96
N PRO A 752 -35.03 69.39 -0.74
CA PRO A 752 -34.36 70.56 -1.32
C PRO A 752 -34.42 70.66 -2.85
N ARG A 753 -34.63 69.54 -3.55
CA ARG A 753 -34.70 69.49 -5.02
C ARG A 753 -36.04 69.97 -5.58
N THR A 754 -37.11 69.94 -4.79
CA THR A 754 -38.49 70.24 -5.23
C THR A 754 -39.16 71.34 -4.41
N ALA A 755 -38.70 71.62 -3.18
CA ALA A 755 -39.35 72.56 -2.26
C ALA A 755 -39.56 73.98 -2.84
N ALA A 756 -38.59 74.50 -3.60
CA ALA A 756 -38.70 75.83 -4.23
C ALA A 756 -39.78 75.92 -5.32
N SER A 757 -40.14 74.79 -5.92
CA SER A 757 -41.13 74.67 -7.00
C SER A 757 -42.41 73.96 -6.54
N TYR A 758 -42.54 73.69 -5.23
CA TYR A 758 -43.67 72.94 -4.67
C TYR A 758 -45.02 73.62 -4.95
N ALA A 759 -45.14 74.90 -4.59
CA ALA A 759 -46.38 75.67 -4.74
C ALA A 759 -46.81 75.85 -6.20
N THR A 760 -45.85 75.82 -7.14
CA THR A 760 -46.11 76.05 -8.57
C THR A 760 -46.37 74.76 -9.34
N GLY A 761 -45.60 73.69 -9.07
CA GLY A 761 -45.61 72.47 -9.87
C GLY A 761 -46.22 71.24 -9.18
N TYR A 762 -46.15 71.12 -7.85
CA TYR A 762 -46.50 69.88 -7.15
C TYR A 762 -47.81 69.97 -6.35
N GLU A 763 -48.04 71.10 -5.67
CA GLU A 763 -49.22 71.35 -4.84
C GLU A 763 -50.54 71.35 -5.64
N PRO A 764 -50.65 72.01 -6.82
CA PRO A 764 -51.90 72.02 -7.59
C PRO A 764 -52.38 70.64 -8.05
N HIS A 765 -51.46 69.67 -8.09
CA HIS A 765 -51.71 68.31 -8.55
C HIS A 765 -51.75 67.28 -7.41
N GLY A 766 -51.58 67.72 -6.14
CA GLY A 766 -51.58 66.86 -4.96
C GLY A 766 -50.39 65.91 -4.87
N LEU A 767 -49.23 66.30 -5.41
CA LEU A 767 -48.05 65.42 -5.52
C LEU A 767 -47.12 65.61 -4.31
N ARG A 768 -47.42 64.94 -3.18
CA ARG A 768 -46.65 65.09 -1.92
C ARG A 768 -45.48 64.12 -1.81
N ALA A 769 -45.57 62.93 -2.38
CA ALA A 769 -44.44 62.02 -2.57
C ALA A 769 -44.44 61.57 -4.04
N VAL A 770 -43.28 61.54 -4.69
CA VAL A 770 -43.17 61.17 -6.11
C VAL A 770 -42.01 60.22 -6.38
N LEU A 771 -42.27 59.25 -7.23
CA LEU A 771 -41.32 58.31 -7.78
C LEU A 771 -41.46 58.33 -9.31
N GLY A 772 -40.44 58.85 -10.01
CA GLY A 772 -40.46 59.04 -11.46
C GLY A 772 -39.32 58.27 -12.13
N VAL A 773 -39.65 57.35 -13.04
CA VAL A 773 -38.67 56.60 -13.82
C VAL A 773 -38.58 57.19 -15.24
N PRO A 774 -37.46 57.81 -15.63
CA PRO A 774 -37.30 58.37 -16.96
C PRO A 774 -37.12 57.27 -18.01
N LEU A 775 -37.74 57.47 -19.16
CA LEU A 775 -37.71 56.57 -20.31
C LEU A 775 -36.92 57.25 -21.42
N LEU A 776 -35.92 56.54 -21.94
CA LEU A 776 -34.94 57.09 -22.88
C LEU A 776 -35.09 56.48 -24.27
N ARG A 777 -34.89 57.30 -25.30
CA ARG A 777 -34.69 56.87 -26.70
C ARG A 777 -33.35 57.44 -27.17
N GLU A 778 -32.43 56.56 -27.57
CA GLU A 778 -31.06 56.93 -27.99
C GLU A 778 -30.33 57.84 -26.96
N GLY A 779 -30.54 57.58 -25.67
CA GLY A 779 -29.94 58.36 -24.59
C GLY A 779 -30.61 59.71 -24.30
N ARG A 780 -31.71 60.04 -24.99
CA ARG A 780 -32.51 61.25 -24.73
C ARG A 780 -33.78 60.90 -23.97
N TRP A 781 -34.11 61.72 -22.96
CA TRP A 781 -35.35 61.59 -22.18
C TRP A 781 -36.56 61.98 -23.02
N VAL A 782 -37.50 61.04 -23.18
CA VAL A 782 -38.66 61.19 -24.08
C VAL A 782 -39.99 60.86 -23.41
N ALA A 783 -39.98 60.11 -22.30
CA ALA A 783 -41.17 59.86 -21.49
C ALA A 783 -40.81 59.59 -20.03
N THR A 784 -41.79 59.55 -19.12
CA THR A 784 -41.59 59.18 -17.70
C THR A 784 -42.80 58.40 -17.18
N LEU A 785 -42.55 57.29 -16.47
CA LEU A 785 -43.55 56.62 -15.65
C LEU A 785 -43.49 57.17 -14.22
N TRP A 786 -44.61 57.67 -13.73
CA TRP A 786 -44.76 58.28 -12.42
C TRP A 786 -45.62 57.42 -11.50
N ALA A 787 -45.22 57.32 -10.24
CA ALA A 787 -46.06 56.93 -9.11
C ALA A 787 -46.02 58.04 -8.07
N ALA A 788 -47.16 58.43 -7.52
CA ALA A 788 -47.26 59.52 -6.58
C ALA A 788 -48.31 59.29 -5.49
N HIS A 789 -48.13 59.97 -4.37
CA HIS A 789 -49.01 59.93 -3.21
C HIS A 789 -49.30 61.35 -2.72
N SER A 790 -50.51 61.57 -2.22
CA SER A 790 -50.95 62.85 -1.63
C SER A 790 -50.42 63.13 -0.23
N GLU A 791 -49.79 62.15 0.43
CA GLU A 791 -49.11 62.29 1.72
C GLU A 791 -47.61 61.89 1.62
N PRO A 792 -46.75 62.32 2.56
CA PRO A 792 -45.36 61.87 2.60
C PRO A 792 -45.26 60.35 2.74
N ARG A 793 -44.42 59.71 1.91
CA ARG A 793 -44.26 58.25 1.88
C ARG A 793 -42.79 57.89 1.69
N LYS A 794 -42.29 56.95 2.49
CA LYS A 794 -40.97 56.33 2.26
C LYS A 794 -41.08 55.22 1.23
N TRP A 795 -40.31 55.31 0.15
CA TRP A 795 -40.24 54.27 -0.88
C TRP A 795 -39.26 53.16 -0.50
N GLU A 796 -39.71 51.90 -0.51
CA GLU A 796 -38.84 50.76 -0.25
C GLU A 796 -37.94 50.46 -1.47
N PRO A 797 -36.69 49.99 -1.29
CA PRO A 797 -35.82 49.64 -2.41
C PRO A 797 -36.44 48.68 -3.42
N ARG A 798 -37.29 47.75 -2.96
CA ARG A 798 -38.02 46.82 -3.84
C ARG A 798 -39.06 47.52 -4.71
N GLU A 799 -39.75 48.55 -4.20
CA GLU A 799 -40.78 49.30 -4.95
C GLU A 799 -40.13 50.13 -6.06
N ILE A 800 -38.96 50.73 -5.77
CA ILE A 800 -38.15 51.46 -6.75
C ILE A 800 -37.71 50.53 -7.88
N VAL A 801 -37.13 49.38 -7.53
CA VAL A 801 -36.69 48.38 -8.53
C VAL A 801 -37.87 47.80 -9.30
N LEU A 802 -39.01 47.59 -8.65
CA LEU A 802 -40.23 47.12 -9.30
C LEU A 802 -40.70 48.15 -10.34
N LEU A 803 -40.86 49.42 -9.95
CA LEU A 803 -41.31 50.46 -10.87
C LEU A 803 -40.31 50.69 -12.01
N GLN A 804 -39.00 50.69 -11.73
CA GLN A 804 -37.97 50.74 -12.77
C GLN A 804 -38.12 49.58 -13.77
N SER A 805 -38.26 48.35 -13.26
CA SER A 805 -38.41 47.17 -14.10
C SER A 805 -39.70 47.18 -14.93
N VAL A 806 -40.79 47.72 -14.38
CA VAL A 806 -42.07 47.85 -15.09
C VAL A 806 -42.00 48.97 -16.12
N ALA A 807 -41.40 50.12 -15.77
CA ALA A 807 -41.21 51.26 -16.67
C ALA A 807 -40.38 50.86 -17.88
N GLU A 808 -39.21 50.25 -17.67
CA GLU A 808 -38.33 49.79 -18.75
C GLU A 808 -39.02 48.78 -19.67
N ARG A 809 -39.73 47.80 -19.10
CA ARG A 809 -40.44 46.77 -19.89
C ARG A 809 -41.63 47.34 -20.66
N THR A 810 -42.40 48.22 -20.03
CA THR A 810 -43.57 48.86 -20.63
C THR A 810 -43.13 49.79 -21.75
N TRP A 811 -42.10 50.60 -21.50
CA TRP A 811 -41.50 51.49 -22.49
C TRP A 811 -40.91 50.72 -23.66
N LEU A 812 -40.13 49.66 -23.39
CA LEU A 812 -39.59 48.80 -24.42
C LEU A 812 -40.71 48.20 -25.26
N TRP A 813 -41.84 47.81 -24.65
CA TRP A 813 -42.98 47.31 -25.42
C TRP A 813 -43.69 48.40 -26.22
N ILE A 814 -43.94 49.57 -25.65
CA ILE A 814 -44.53 50.71 -26.36
C ILE A 814 -43.68 51.07 -27.59
N GLU A 815 -42.36 51.19 -27.42
CA GLU A 815 -41.42 51.39 -28.51
C GLU A 815 -41.38 50.22 -29.49
N HIS A 816 -41.40 49.00 -28.99
CA HIS A 816 -41.43 47.81 -29.82
C HIS A 816 -42.75 47.68 -30.59
N ALA A 817 -43.91 48.09 -30.05
CA ALA A 817 -45.19 48.09 -30.74
C ALA A 817 -45.20 49.14 -31.86
N ARG A 818 -44.71 50.35 -31.57
CA ARG A 818 -44.46 51.41 -32.56
C ARG A 818 -43.50 50.94 -33.66
N MET A 819 -42.40 50.30 -33.26
CA MET A 819 -41.37 49.78 -34.15
C MET A 819 -41.89 48.60 -34.97
N VAL A 820 -42.55 47.60 -34.37
CA VAL A 820 -43.14 46.42 -35.01
C VAL A 820 -44.24 46.79 -35.97
N ARG A 821 -45.07 47.80 -35.70
CA ARG A 821 -46.03 48.30 -36.68
C ARG A 821 -45.29 48.77 -37.95
N ARG A 822 -44.26 49.60 -37.77
CA ARG A 822 -43.42 50.11 -38.87
C ARG A 822 -42.54 49.03 -39.53
N LEU A 823 -42.05 48.06 -38.76
CA LEU A 823 -41.25 46.93 -39.21
C LEU A 823 -42.12 45.87 -39.90
N ARG A 824 -43.38 45.65 -39.50
CA ARG A 824 -44.32 44.76 -40.21
C ARG A 824 -44.65 45.33 -41.58
N GLU A 825 -44.90 46.63 -41.68
CA GLU A 825 -45.14 47.30 -42.96
C GLU A 825 -43.93 47.18 -43.90
N LEU A 826 -42.69 47.28 -43.39
CA LEU A 826 -41.48 47.07 -44.20
C LEU A 826 -41.12 45.60 -44.44
N ASN A 827 -41.24 44.73 -43.42
CA ASN A 827 -40.94 43.30 -43.51
C ASN A 827 -41.91 42.61 -44.45
N GLN A 828 -43.20 42.95 -44.46
CA GLN A 828 -44.13 42.31 -45.38
C GLN A 828 -43.72 42.55 -46.84
N SER A 829 -43.22 43.75 -47.16
CA SER A 829 -42.66 44.10 -48.48
C SER A 829 -41.31 43.43 -48.78
N LEU A 830 -40.46 43.21 -47.77
CA LEU A 830 -39.13 42.59 -47.93
C LEU A 830 -39.18 41.06 -47.90
N GLU A 831 -40.01 40.46 -47.05
CA GLU A 831 -40.21 39.02 -46.90
C GLU A 831 -40.83 38.42 -48.16
N GLU A 832 -41.74 39.12 -48.85
CA GLU A 832 -42.24 38.64 -50.16
C GLU A 832 -41.12 38.57 -51.21
N ARG A 833 -40.18 39.51 -51.19
CA ARG A 833 -39.06 39.55 -52.16
C ARG A 833 -37.90 38.64 -51.78
N ILE A 834 -37.67 38.40 -50.49
CA ILE A 834 -36.60 37.56 -49.97
C ILE A 834 -37.05 36.08 -49.91
N ALA A 835 -38.26 35.75 -49.48
CA ALA A 835 -38.74 34.37 -49.39
C ALA A 835 -38.82 33.66 -50.76
N ALA A 836 -39.12 34.41 -51.83
CA ALA A 836 -39.12 33.87 -53.19
C ALA A 836 -37.71 33.57 -53.72
N ARG A 837 -36.69 34.37 -53.36
CA ARG A 837 -35.29 34.15 -53.81
C ARG A 837 -34.53 33.17 -52.92
N THR A 838 -34.72 33.22 -51.62
CA THR A 838 -33.92 32.45 -50.66
C THR A 838 -34.26 30.96 -50.68
N ARG A 839 -35.54 30.58 -50.84
CA ARG A 839 -35.91 29.14 -50.92
C ARG A 839 -35.37 28.42 -52.15
N ALA A 840 -35.24 29.09 -53.28
CA ALA A 840 -34.74 28.46 -54.50
C ALA A 840 -33.21 28.28 -54.47
N LEU A 841 -32.49 29.19 -53.82
CA LEU A 841 -31.03 29.20 -53.80
C LEU A 841 -30.45 28.31 -52.69
N GLU A 842 -31.04 28.28 -51.49
CA GLU A 842 -30.46 27.53 -50.36
C GLU A 842 -30.61 26.01 -50.50
N LEU A 843 -31.70 25.52 -51.07
CA LEU A 843 -31.89 24.08 -51.31
C LEU A 843 -30.91 23.52 -52.33
N ALA A 844 -30.61 24.28 -53.39
CA ALA A 844 -29.71 23.84 -54.44
C ALA A 844 -28.23 23.92 -54.02
N LEU A 845 -27.82 25.00 -53.36
CA LEU A 845 -26.41 25.20 -53.00
C LEU A 845 -25.94 24.23 -51.91
N HIS A 846 -26.75 24.03 -50.87
CA HIS A 846 -26.32 23.27 -49.71
C HIS A 846 -26.13 21.78 -50.00
N GLN A 847 -26.99 21.19 -50.85
CA GLN A 847 -26.83 19.79 -51.26
C GLN A 847 -25.59 19.60 -52.14
N GLN A 848 -25.26 20.57 -52.99
CA GLN A 848 -24.13 20.45 -53.90
C GLN A 848 -22.79 20.58 -53.17
N GLU A 849 -22.68 21.48 -52.19
CA GLU A 849 -21.42 21.72 -51.47
C GLU A 849 -21.02 20.57 -50.54
N ILE A 850 -21.98 19.97 -49.83
CA ILE A 850 -21.71 18.86 -48.90
C ILE A 850 -21.16 17.65 -49.66
N LEU A 851 -21.79 17.30 -50.78
CA LEU A 851 -21.39 16.15 -51.59
C LEU A 851 -19.98 16.30 -52.16
N LEU A 852 -19.66 17.49 -52.69
CA LEU A 852 -18.34 17.74 -53.25
C LEU A 852 -17.26 17.61 -52.18
N ARG A 853 -17.41 18.29 -51.03
CA ARG A 853 -16.37 18.27 -49.99
C ARG A 853 -16.08 16.86 -49.46
N GLU A 854 -17.11 16.03 -49.30
CA GLU A 854 -16.91 14.66 -48.84
C GLU A 854 -16.15 13.78 -49.83
N ILE A 855 -16.44 13.93 -51.13
CA ILE A 855 -15.75 13.17 -52.19
C ILE A 855 -14.25 13.47 -52.16
N HIS A 856 -13.85 14.74 -52.12
CA HIS A 856 -12.43 15.09 -52.18
C HIS A 856 -11.64 14.62 -50.95
N HIS A 857 -12.24 14.66 -49.76
CA HIS A 857 -11.62 14.09 -48.57
C HIS A 857 -11.40 12.57 -48.69
N ARG A 858 -12.37 11.84 -49.26
CA ARG A 858 -12.26 10.40 -49.45
C ARG A 858 -11.17 10.03 -50.47
N VAL A 859 -11.08 10.78 -51.57
CA VAL A 859 -10.04 10.54 -52.59
C VAL A 859 -8.64 10.68 -51.98
N LYS A 860 -8.38 11.75 -51.21
CA LYS A 860 -7.08 11.96 -50.55
C LYS A 860 -6.73 10.81 -49.59
N ASN A 861 -7.69 10.42 -48.75
CA ASN A 861 -7.47 9.34 -47.79
C ASN A 861 -7.15 8.02 -48.50
N ASN A 862 -7.85 7.70 -49.58
CA ASN A 862 -7.62 6.47 -50.35
C ASN A 862 -6.21 6.43 -50.96
N LEU A 863 -5.75 7.52 -51.57
CA LEU A 863 -4.39 7.59 -52.13
C LEU A 863 -3.31 7.42 -51.05
N GLN A 864 -3.54 7.96 -49.85
CA GLN A 864 -2.59 7.86 -48.73
C GLN A 864 -2.48 6.44 -48.17
N VAL A 865 -3.59 5.70 -48.11
CA VAL A 865 -3.60 4.28 -47.74
C VAL A 865 -2.83 3.44 -48.76
N ILE A 866 -3.08 3.65 -50.06
CA ILE A 866 -2.40 2.91 -51.12
C ILE A 866 -0.89 3.14 -51.06
N SER A 867 -0.46 4.41 -50.89
CA SER A 867 0.97 4.74 -50.74
C SER A 867 1.62 4.05 -49.53
N SER A 868 0.90 3.92 -48.42
CA SER A 868 1.39 3.25 -47.21
C SER A 868 1.54 1.74 -47.40
N LEU A 869 0.58 1.10 -48.07
CA LEU A 869 0.65 -0.33 -48.40
C LEU A 869 1.81 -0.64 -49.35
N LEU A 870 2.00 0.18 -50.38
CA LEU A 870 3.14 0.04 -51.30
C LEU A 870 4.48 0.23 -50.58
N SER A 871 4.56 1.15 -49.62
CA SER A 871 5.75 1.34 -48.78
C SER A 871 6.06 0.11 -47.92
N LEU A 872 5.03 -0.48 -47.32
CA LEU A 872 5.17 -1.69 -46.50
C LEU A 872 5.59 -2.90 -47.35
N GLN A 873 5.00 -3.08 -48.55
CA GLN A 873 5.40 -4.16 -49.46
C GLN A 873 6.81 -3.96 -50.01
N ALA A 874 7.21 -2.72 -50.32
CA ALA A 874 8.58 -2.42 -50.71
C ALA A 874 9.58 -2.71 -49.58
N GLY A 875 9.23 -2.40 -48.33
CA GLY A 875 10.07 -2.65 -47.16
C GLY A 875 10.26 -4.14 -46.82
N GLY A 876 9.32 -5.00 -47.21
CA GLY A 876 9.36 -6.44 -46.97
C GLY A 876 9.84 -7.28 -48.15
N SER A 877 10.27 -6.68 -49.26
CA SER A 877 10.73 -7.40 -50.45
C SER A 877 12.26 -7.40 -50.55
N ASP A 878 12.83 -8.61 -50.71
CA ASP A 878 14.28 -8.82 -50.86
C ASP A 878 14.75 -8.69 -52.33
N ASP A 879 13.83 -8.60 -53.30
CA ASP A 879 14.17 -8.39 -54.72
C ASP A 879 14.42 -6.89 -55.00
N PRO A 880 15.66 -6.49 -55.34
CA PRO A 880 16.01 -5.10 -55.59
C PRO A 880 15.23 -4.47 -56.76
N ALA A 881 14.85 -5.25 -57.78
CA ALA A 881 14.14 -4.74 -58.95
C ALA A 881 12.67 -4.45 -58.61
N LEU A 882 11.99 -5.39 -57.93
CA LEU A 882 10.62 -5.21 -57.48
C LEU A 882 10.50 -4.09 -56.45
N ARG A 883 11.46 -3.99 -55.52
CA ARG A 883 11.49 -2.91 -54.53
C ARG A 883 11.60 -1.53 -55.19
N THR A 884 12.46 -1.41 -56.20
CA THR A 884 12.59 -0.17 -56.98
C THR A 884 11.28 0.17 -57.67
N ALA A 885 10.63 -0.78 -58.33
CA ALA A 885 9.35 -0.55 -59.02
C ALA A 885 8.20 -0.15 -58.07
N LEU A 886 8.15 -0.72 -56.87
CA LEU A 886 7.15 -0.37 -55.84
C LEU A 886 7.41 1.02 -55.24
N CYS A 887 8.68 1.37 -54.98
CA CYS A 887 9.05 2.71 -54.56
C CYS A 887 8.70 3.76 -55.63
N GLU A 888 8.97 3.48 -56.90
CA GLU A 888 8.57 4.38 -57.99
C GLU A 888 7.05 4.54 -58.11
N SER A 889 6.29 3.47 -57.87
CA SER A 889 4.82 3.53 -57.91
C SER A 889 4.26 4.32 -56.73
N ARG A 890 4.85 4.16 -55.54
CA ARG A 890 4.53 4.97 -54.36
C ARG A 890 4.78 6.46 -54.62
N ASP A 891 5.97 6.80 -55.11
CA ASP A 891 6.37 8.20 -55.29
C ASP A 891 5.43 8.91 -56.29
N ARG A 892 4.97 8.22 -57.34
CA ARG A 892 3.96 8.74 -58.28
C ARG A 892 2.58 8.97 -57.64
N ILE A 893 2.09 8.02 -56.84
CA ILE A 893 0.80 8.16 -56.15
C ILE A 893 0.84 9.32 -55.15
N GLN A 894 1.99 9.52 -54.50
CA GLN A 894 2.20 10.65 -53.61
C GLN A 894 2.22 11.98 -54.36
N SER A 895 2.87 12.07 -55.53
CA SER A 895 2.80 13.24 -56.41
C SER A 895 1.38 13.54 -56.90
N LEU A 896 0.61 12.53 -57.32
CA LEU A 896 -0.80 12.66 -57.73
C LEU A 896 -1.68 13.20 -56.58
N SER A 897 -1.48 12.68 -55.37
CA SER A 897 -2.21 13.13 -54.17
C SER A 897 -1.92 14.60 -53.83
N LEU A 898 -0.66 15.03 -53.97
CA LEU A 898 -0.25 16.42 -53.73
C LEU A 898 -0.84 17.38 -54.77
N VAL A 899 -0.79 17.02 -56.05
CA VAL A 899 -1.38 17.81 -57.13
C VAL A 899 -2.90 17.95 -56.94
N HIS A 900 -3.58 16.87 -56.56
CA HIS A 900 -5.01 16.88 -56.29
C HIS A 900 -5.40 17.73 -55.06
N ASP A 901 -4.65 17.65 -53.96
CA ASP A 901 -4.89 18.46 -52.74
C ASP A 901 -4.66 19.96 -52.98
N GLN A 902 -3.64 20.33 -53.77
CA GLN A 902 -3.35 21.72 -54.11
C GLN A 902 -4.43 22.35 -55.01
N LEU A 903 -4.86 21.63 -56.05
CA LEU A 903 -5.90 22.10 -56.96
C LEU A 903 -7.23 22.32 -56.24
N TYR A 904 -7.60 21.42 -55.32
CA TYR A 904 -8.89 21.50 -54.64
C TYR A 904 -8.93 22.52 -53.48
N ARG A 905 -7.78 22.79 -52.84
CA ARG A 905 -7.66 23.84 -51.81
C ARG A 905 -7.72 25.26 -52.38
N ALA A 906 -7.31 25.43 -53.64
CA ALA A 906 -7.34 26.72 -54.33
C ALA A 906 -8.71 27.04 -54.97
N SER A 907 -9.63 26.09 -55.05
CA SER A 907 -10.86 26.21 -55.84
C SER A 907 -12.10 26.49 -55.00
N ASN A 908 -12.46 27.78 -54.90
CA ASN A 908 -13.87 28.20 -54.99
C ASN A 908 -14.23 28.66 -56.43
N ALA A 909 -13.33 28.46 -57.40
CA ALA A 909 -13.47 28.92 -58.78
C ALA A 909 -13.54 27.74 -59.77
N ALA A 910 -14.38 27.86 -60.81
CA ALA A 910 -14.62 26.83 -61.82
C ALA A 910 -13.45 26.65 -62.83
N THR A 911 -12.48 27.57 -62.83
CA THR A 911 -11.33 27.59 -63.74
C THR A 911 -10.03 27.82 -62.97
N ILE A 912 -8.94 27.25 -63.47
CA ILE A 912 -7.59 27.26 -62.89
C ILE A 912 -6.65 28.00 -63.84
N GLU A 913 -5.95 29.00 -63.32
CA GLU A 913 -4.88 29.72 -64.03
C GLU A 913 -3.68 28.79 -64.26
N ILE A 914 -3.47 28.39 -65.51
CA ILE A 914 -2.50 27.36 -65.90
C ILE A 914 -1.07 27.83 -65.76
N ASP A 915 -0.78 29.12 -65.97
CA ASP A 915 0.58 29.64 -65.79
C ASP A 915 1.04 29.54 -64.33
N GLN A 916 0.17 29.87 -63.38
CA GLN A 916 0.47 29.74 -61.95
C GLN A 916 0.52 28.28 -61.54
N TYR A 917 -0.44 27.49 -62.01
CA TYR A 917 -0.53 26.08 -61.68
C TYR A 917 0.70 25.30 -62.18
N LEU A 918 1.15 25.50 -63.42
CA LEU A 918 2.35 24.85 -63.96
C LEU A 918 3.62 25.26 -63.22
N ARG A 919 3.74 26.52 -62.79
CA ARG A 919 4.87 26.99 -61.96
C ARG A 919 4.91 26.29 -60.61
N GLN A 920 3.75 26.17 -59.96
CA GLN A 920 3.64 25.47 -58.67
C GLN A 920 3.94 23.97 -58.82
N LEU A 921 3.42 23.35 -59.88
CA LEU A 921 3.70 21.95 -60.21
C LEU A 921 5.20 21.72 -60.41
N VAL A 922 5.87 22.55 -61.22
CA VAL A 922 7.32 22.44 -61.42
C VAL A 922 8.09 22.62 -60.12
N ALA A 923 7.74 23.61 -59.29
CA ALA A 923 8.38 23.79 -57.98
C ALA A 923 8.21 22.56 -57.06
N SER A 924 7.04 21.91 -57.11
CA SER A 924 6.81 20.66 -56.36
C SER A 924 7.65 19.50 -56.89
N ILE A 925 7.82 19.41 -58.22
CA ILE A 925 8.64 18.37 -58.84
C ILE A 925 10.13 18.59 -58.55
N GLU A 926 10.63 19.83 -58.65
CA GLU A 926 12.01 20.20 -58.33
C GLU A 926 12.37 19.93 -56.86
N SER A 927 11.41 20.11 -55.94
CA SER A 927 11.62 19.78 -54.52
C SER A 927 11.68 18.28 -54.25
N THR A 928 11.04 17.46 -55.09
CA THR A 928 11.00 15.99 -54.94
C THR A 928 12.13 15.29 -55.72
N HIS A 929 12.48 15.78 -56.91
CA HIS A 929 13.47 15.19 -57.81
C HIS A 929 14.62 16.18 -58.07
N HIS A 930 15.60 16.21 -57.17
CA HIS A 930 16.68 17.19 -57.21
C HIS A 930 17.80 16.81 -58.20
N ARG A 931 17.85 17.48 -59.37
CA ARG A 931 18.91 17.34 -60.41
C ARG A 931 19.50 18.73 -60.73
N PRO A 932 20.51 19.21 -59.98
CA PRO A 932 20.96 20.61 -60.05
C PRO A 932 21.59 21.02 -61.40
N THR A 933 22.02 20.06 -62.22
CA THR A 933 22.59 20.30 -63.56
C THR A 933 21.52 20.50 -64.65
N VAL A 934 20.25 20.17 -64.38
CA VAL A 934 19.14 20.32 -65.33
C VAL A 934 18.20 21.43 -64.86
N LYS A 935 17.96 22.44 -65.70
CA LYS A 935 17.08 23.57 -65.35
C LYS A 935 15.70 23.38 -65.98
N ILE A 936 14.65 23.41 -65.16
CA ILE A 936 13.26 23.36 -65.63
C ILE A 936 12.73 24.78 -65.73
N ARG A 937 12.16 25.16 -66.88
CA ARG A 937 11.62 26.51 -67.11
C ARG A 937 10.18 26.43 -67.57
N VAL A 938 9.34 27.33 -67.03
CA VAL A 938 7.94 27.47 -67.42
C VAL A 938 7.75 28.79 -68.16
N GLU A 939 7.40 28.69 -69.44
CA GLU A 939 7.07 29.78 -70.35
C GLU A 939 5.59 29.71 -70.72
N ALA A 940 4.75 29.98 -69.72
CA ALA A 940 3.31 30.01 -69.90
C ALA A 940 2.79 31.45 -69.97
N THR A 941 1.95 31.74 -70.97
CA THR A 941 1.12 32.95 -70.97
C THR A 941 -0.10 32.76 -70.07
N PRO A 942 -0.57 33.78 -69.34
CA PRO A 942 -1.75 33.67 -68.49
C PRO A 942 -2.95 33.15 -69.28
N CYS A 943 -3.45 32.00 -68.85
CA CYS A 943 -4.62 31.36 -69.46
C CYS A 943 -5.25 30.43 -68.43
N SER A 944 -6.58 30.35 -68.46
CA SER A 944 -7.33 29.56 -67.50
C SER A 944 -7.91 28.32 -68.18
N LEU A 945 -7.86 27.16 -67.53
CA LEU A 945 -8.58 25.96 -67.97
C LEU A 945 -9.62 25.53 -66.92
N PRO A 946 -10.71 24.88 -67.33
CA PRO A 946 -11.60 24.20 -66.39
C PRO A 946 -10.83 23.22 -65.50
N LEU A 947 -11.26 23.08 -64.24
CA LEU A 947 -10.57 22.25 -63.24
C LEU A 947 -10.21 20.84 -63.75
N ASP A 948 -11.15 20.15 -64.39
CA ASP A 948 -10.94 18.77 -64.88
C ASP A 948 -9.87 18.68 -65.99
N GLN A 949 -9.79 19.70 -66.84
CA GLN A 949 -8.75 19.80 -67.88
C GLN A 949 -7.40 20.17 -67.25
N ALA A 950 -7.39 21.08 -66.26
CA ALA A 950 -6.19 21.48 -65.54
C ALA A 950 -5.56 20.29 -64.79
N VAL A 951 -6.36 19.46 -64.10
CA VAL A 951 -5.89 18.23 -63.45
C VAL A 951 -5.22 17.31 -64.47
N SER A 952 -5.90 17.04 -65.58
CA SER A 952 -5.39 16.13 -66.61
C SER A 952 -4.10 16.64 -67.25
N VAL A 953 -4.04 17.95 -67.55
CA VAL A 953 -2.84 18.64 -68.06
C VAL A 953 -1.69 18.53 -67.06
N GLY A 954 -1.93 18.78 -65.77
CA GLY A 954 -0.90 18.69 -64.74
C GLY A 954 -0.29 17.30 -64.63
N LEU A 955 -1.10 16.25 -64.73
CA LEU A 955 -0.60 14.86 -64.70
C LEU A 955 0.24 14.51 -65.92
N ILE A 956 -0.20 14.93 -67.12
CA ILE A 956 0.56 14.71 -68.35
C ILE A 956 1.92 15.43 -68.28
N VAL A 957 1.91 16.70 -67.85
CA VAL A 957 3.15 17.49 -67.71
C VAL A 957 4.07 16.87 -66.66
N ASN A 958 3.54 16.44 -65.51
CA ASN A 958 4.32 15.79 -64.46
C ASN A 958 5.06 14.55 -65.00
N GLU A 959 4.34 13.63 -65.64
CA GLU A 959 4.96 12.42 -66.20
C GLU A 959 5.99 12.75 -67.29
N LEU A 960 5.72 13.73 -68.17
CA LEU A 960 6.67 14.15 -69.20
C LEU A 960 7.95 14.76 -68.60
N ILE A 961 7.83 15.60 -67.58
CA ILE A 961 8.99 16.18 -66.89
C ILE A 961 9.77 15.07 -66.18
N THR A 962 9.11 14.20 -65.41
CA THR A 962 9.78 13.10 -64.71
C THR A 962 10.50 12.16 -65.69
N ASN A 963 9.89 11.83 -66.83
CA ASN A 963 10.53 11.02 -67.87
C ASN A 963 11.72 11.73 -68.52
N SER A 964 11.62 13.04 -68.75
CA SER A 964 12.75 13.84 -69.27
C SER A 964 13.93 13.81 -68.30
N LEU A 965 13.68 14.05 -67.00
CA LEU A 965 14.72 14.01 -65.97
C LEU A 965 15.38 12.63 -65.82
N LYS A 966 14.63 11.55 -66.02
CA LYS A 966 15.13 10.17 -65.90
C LYS A 966 15.90 9.70 -67.14
N HIS A 967 15.41 10.03 -68.33
CA HIS A 967 15.86 9.37 -69.57
C HIS A 967 16.57 10.30 -70.56
N ALA A 968 16.21 11.59 -70.60
CA ALA A 968 16.76 12.50 -71.61
C ALA A 968 18.21 12.93 -71.30
N PHE A 969 18.60 12.89 -70.02
CA PHE A 969 19.91 13.35 -69.53
C PHE A 969 20.67 12.23 -68.78
N PRO A 970 21.26 11.26 -69.49
CA PRO A 970 22.03 10.19 -68.85
C PRO A 970 23.34 10.70 -68.22
N GLY A 971 23.68 10.19 -67.03
CA GLY A 971 24.84 10.64 -66.25
C GLY A 971 24.63 12.01 -65.59
N ASP A 972 25.67 12.85 -65.58
CA ASP A 972 25.66 14.24 -65.08
C ASP A 972 25.47 15.29 -66.20
N ARG A 973 24.97 14.87 -67.37
CA ARG A 973 24.72 15.79 -68.49
C ARG A 973 23.76 16.88 -68.04
N GLY A 974 24.24 18.12 -68.09
CA GLY A 974 23.39 19.29 -67.91
C GLY A 974 22.51 19.52 -69.13
N GLY A 975 21.37 20.15 -68.90
CA GLY A 975 20.38 20.41 -69.94
C GLY A 975 19.22 21.25 -69.43
N SER A 976 18.20 21.39 -70.25
CA SER A 976 17.00 22.13 -69.90
C SER A 976 15.74 21.44 -70.36
N VAL A 977 14.70 21.53 -69.50
CA VAL A 977 13.35 21.12 -69.84
C VAL A 977 12.50 22.37 -69.85
N VAL A 978 11.90 22.68 -70.99
CA VAL A 978 11.06 23.85 -71.16
C VAL A 978 9.61 23.41 -71.33
N ILE A 979 8.75 23.94 -70.46
CA ILE A 979 7.31 23.78 -70.54
C ILE A 979 6.74 25.11 -71.04
N SER A 980 6.09 25.09 -72.19
CA SER A 980 5.43 26.27 -72.73
C SER A 980 3.95 26.04 -72.93
N ALA A 981 3.14 27.02 -72.53
CA ALA A 981 1.69 27.01 -72.68
C ALA A 981 1.26 28.33 -73.33
N ARG A 982 0.66 28.26 -74.51
CA ARG A 982 0.20 29.44 -75.25
C ARG A 982 -1.14 29.17 -75.93
N VAL A 983 -2.03 30.14 -75.85
CA VAL A 983 -3.34 30.07 -76.52
C VAL A 983 -3.20 30.63 -77.93
N GLU A 984 -3.58 29.82 -78.93
CA GLU A 984 -3.61 30.18 -80.35
C GLU A 984 -5.04 30.04 -80.85
N GLY A 985 -5.77 31.16 -80.92
CA GLY A 985 -7.19 31.15 -81.27
C GLY A 985 -8.03 30.38 -80.24
N THR A 986 -8.62 29.26 -80.64
CA THR A 986 -9.48 28.41 -79.79
C THR A 986 -8.77 27.13 -79.33
N VAL A 987 -7.44 27.10 -79.35
CA VAL A 987 -6.64 25.94 -78.94
C VAL A 987 -5.51 26.41 -78.04
N LEU A 988 -5.39 25.80 -76.86
CA LEU A 988 -4.21 25.90 -76.02
C LEU A 988 -3.16 24.91 -76.52
N ARG A 989 -2.04 25.43 -76.99
CA ARG A 989 -0.85 24.66 -77.34
C ARG A 989 0.05 24.57 -76.12
N LEU A 990 0.16 23.36 -75.57
CA LEU A 990 1.02 23.05 -74.45
C LEU A 990 2.14 22.12 -74.94
N SER A 991 3.39 22.46 -74.69
CA SER A 991 4.50 21.59 -75.04
C SER A 991 5.51 21.44 -73.93
N VAL A 992 6.02 20.22 -73.77
CA VAL A 992 7.17 19.90 -72.93
C VAL A 992 8.30 19.47 -73.87
N ARG A 993 9.42 20.19 -73.81
CA ARG A 993 10.59 19.95 -74.65
C ARG A 993 11.85 19.82 -73.81
N ASP A 994 12.64 18.80 -74.09
CA ASP A 994 14.01 18.66 -73.58
C ASP A 994 15.04 18.84 -74.71
N ASP A 995 16.27 19.19 -74.33
CA ASP A 995 17.47 19.25 -75.19
C ASP A 995 18.40 18.04 -74.97
N GLY A 996 17.81 16.91 -74.54
CA GLY A 996 18.50 15.69 -74.19
C GLY A 996 18.91 14.83 -75.40
N VAL A 997 19.07 13.53 -75.16
CA VAL A 997 19.52 12.57 -76.20
C VAL A 997 18.46 12.27 -77.27
N GLY A 998 17.22 12.73 -77.11
CA GLY A 998 16.10 12.48 -78.02
C GLY A 998 15.46 11.09 -77.85
N LEU A 999 14.38 10.84 -78.59
CA LEU A 999 13.65 9.57 -78.58
C LEU A 999 14.29 8.55 -79.57
N PRO A 1000 14.17 7.23 -79.32
CA PRO A 1000 14.66 6.20 -80.24
C PRO A 1000 14.01 6.28 -81.64
N ALA A 1001 14.77 5.93 -82.69
CA ALA A 1001 14.25 5.95 -84.07
C ALA A 1001 13.02 5.03 -84.24
N GLY A 1002 11.91 5.58 -84.73
CA GLY A 1002 10.64 4.86 -84.93
C GLY A 1002 9.73 4.76 -83.70
N PHE A 1003 10.00 5.54 -82.64
CA PHE A 1003 9.18 5.56 -81.43
C PHE A 1003 7.74 6.00 -81.69
N ASP A 1004 6.79 5.17 -81.27
CA ASP A 1004 5.35 5.43 -81.36
C ASP A 1004 4.74 5.27 -79.96
N VAL A 1005 4.15 6.35 -79.43
CA VAL A 1005 3.54 6.37 -78.09
C VAL A 1005 2.40 5.37 -77.97
N ALA A 1006 1.63 5.16 -79.04
CA ALA A 1006 0.49 4.24 -79.03
C ALA A 1006 0.92 2.75 -78.94
N LYS A 1007 2.20 2.46 -79.26
CA LYS A 1007 2.77 1.10 -79.19
C LYS A 1007 3.70 0.90 -77.99
N SER A 1008 3.92 1.93 -77.19
CA SER A 1008 4.78 1.86 -76.01
C SER A 1008 4.08 1.08 -74.89
N THR A 1009 4.77 0.10 -74.31
CA THR A 1009 4.28 -0.69 -73.17
C THR A 1009 4.53 -0.01 -71.81
N GLY A 1010 5.22 1.13 -71.81
CA GLY A 1010 5.51 1.89 -70.60
C GLY A 1010 4.28 2.60 -70.06
N LEU A 1011 3.95 2.36 -68.80
CA LEU A 1011 2.74 2.87 -68.14
C LEU A 1011 2.57 4.40 -68.27
N GLY A 1012 3.66 5.18 -68.20
CA GLY A 1012 3.61 6.64 -68.36
C GLY A 1012 3.15 7.10 -69.74
N MET A 1013 3.50 6.36 -70.80
CA MET A 1013 3.06 6.67 -72.18
C MET A 1013 1.59 6.29 -72.40
N ILE A 1014 1.10 5.23 -71.73
CA ILE A 1014 -0.31 4.84 -71.73
C ILE A 1014 -1.17 5.91 -71.02
N ILE A 1015 -0.71 6.43 -69.88
CA ILE A 1015 -1.38 7.52 -69.15
C ILE A 1015 -1.45 8.77 -70.02
N LEU A 1016 -0.35 9.12 -70.68
CA LEU A 1016 -0.28 10.28 -71.55
C LEU A 1016 -1.27 10.18 -72.72
N ASP A 1017 -1.32 9.05 -73.42
CA ASP A 1017 -2.26 8.84 -74.53
C ASP A 1017 -3.72 8.87 -74.05
N THR A 1018 -4.01 8.22 -72.92
CA THR A 1018 -5.38 8.13 -72.37
C THR A 1018 -5.89 9.49 -71.93
N LEU A 1019 -5.09 10.24 -71.16
CA LEU A 1019 -5.48 11.57 -70.66
C LEU A 1019 -5.56 12.59 -71.79
N SER A 1020 -4.67 12.52 -72.78
CA SER A 1020 -4.72 13.39 -73.97
C SER A 1020 -6.05 13.23 -74.71
N ARG A 1021 -6.49 11.97 -74.92
CA ARG A 1021 -7.80 11.70 -75.55
C ARG A 1021 -8.98 12.17 -74.68
N GLN A 1022 -8.89 12.02 -73.36
CA GLN A 1022 -9.95 12.43 -72.43
C GLN A 1022 -10.23 13.93 -72.49
N ILE A 1023 -9.18 14.76 -72.61
CA ILE A 1023 -9.34 16.22 -72.78
C ILE A 1023 -9.50 16.64 -74.24
N GLY A 1024 -9.65 15.69 -75.16
CA GLY A 1024 -9.78 15.93 -76.60
C GLY A 1024 -8.52 16.55 -77.23
N ALA A 1025 -7.37 16.43 -76.58
CA ALA A 1025 -6.13 17.01 -77.06
C ALA A 1025 -5.50 16.14 -78.15
N LYS A 1026 -4.99 16.81 -79.19
CA LYS A 1026 -4.18 16.14 -80.22
C LYS A 1026 -2.72 16.18 -79.81
N LEU A 1027 -2.12 15.00 -79.62
CA LEU A 1027 -0.70 14.85 -79.30
C LEU A 1027 0.14 14.81 -80.57
N VAL A 1028 1.18 15.63 -80.62
CA VAL A 1028 2.18 15.67 -81.68
C VAL A 1028 3.55 15.48 -81.04
N ILE A 1029 4.35 14.55 -81.58
CA ILE A 1029 5.66 14.20 -81.02
C ILE A 1029 6.72 14.46 -82.07
N LYS A 1030 7.78 15.14 -81.67
CA LYS A 1030 8.95 15.42 -82.51
C LYS A 1030 10.20 15.04 -81.73
N SER A 1031 11.15 14.42 -82.42
CA SER A 1031 12.44 14.05 -81.86
C SER A 1031 13.56 14.60 -82.75
N ASP A 1032 13.75 15.92 -82.68
CA ASP A 1032 14.76 16.64 -83.45
C ASP A 1032 15.63 17.45 -82.49
N HIS A 1033 16.85 16.97 -82.24
CA HIS A 1033 17.81 17.47 -81.24
C HIS A 1033 17.22 17.56 -79.80
N GLY A 1034 16.62 16.46 -79.33
CA GLY A 1034 15.90 16.35 -78.05
C GLY A 1034 14.48 15.81 -78.26
N ALA A 1035 13.74 15.52 -77.18
CA ALA A 1035 12.34 15.11 -77.31
C ALA A 1035 11.39 16.30 -77.10
N SER A 1036 10.36 16.42 -77.95
CA SER A 1036 9.31 17.43 -77.81
C SER A 1036 7.94 16.79 -77.95
N PHE A 1037 7.14 16.93 -76.89
CA PHE A 1037 5.76 16.49 -76.83
C PHE A 1037 4.86 17.71 -76.81
N GLU A 1038 3.98 17.81 -77.78
CA GLU A 1038 3.11 18.96 -77.99
C GLU A 1038 1.65 18.52 -77.97
N LEU A 1039 0.90 19.01 -76.99
CA LEU A 1039 -0.53 18.81 -76.82
C LEU A 1039 -1.29 20.03 -77.30
N LEU A 1040 -2.21 19.82 -78.24
CA LEU A 1040 -3.14 20.83 -78.74
C LEU A 1040 -4.50 20.59 -78.08
N VAL A 1041 -4.78 21.34 -77.01
CA VAL A 1041 -6.00 21.22 -76.20
C VAL A 1041 -7.04 22.24 -76.67
N PRO A 1042 -8.29 21.87 -76.98
CA PRO A 1042 -9.34 22.84 -77.30
C PRO A 1042 -9.60 23.81 -76.14
N HIS A 1043 -9.63 25.12 -76.41
CA HIS A 1043 -9.78 26.19 -75.41
C HIS A 1043 -10.82 27.23 -75.84
N ALA A 1044 -11.78 27.54 -74.98
CA ALA A 1044 -12.79 28.60 -75.19
C ALA A 1044 -12.75 29.59 -74.01
N PRO A 1045 -12.81 30.92 -74.25
CA PRO A 1045 -12.74 31.91 -73.18
C PRO A 1045 -14.04 31.94 -72.34
N PRO A 1046 -13.96 32.04 -71.00
CA PRO A 1046 -15.15 32.19 -70.16
C PRO A 1046 -15.81 33.56 -70.34
N CYS A 1047 -17.12 33.56 -70.54
CA CYS A 1047 -17.97 34.77 -70.54
C CYS A 1047 -18.08 35.29 -69.10
N GLU A 1048 -17.71 36.54 -68.81
CA GLU A 1048 -17.86 37.14 -67.47
C GLU A 1048 -19.34 37.40 -67.13
N PRO A 1049 -19.85 36.95 -65.97
CA PRO A 1049 -20.90 37.66 -65.27
C PRO A 1049 -20.27 38.41 -64.10
N LYS A 1050 -20.19 39.72 -64.30
CA LYS A 1050 -20.04 40.70 -63.25
C LYS A 1050 -21.17 40.57 -62.23
N SER A 1051 -20.72 40.44 -60.98
CA SER A 1051 -21.22 41.00 -59.71
C SER A 1051 -22.72 41.04 -59.46
#